data_AF-A0A8S1U6H3-F1
#
_entry.id   AF-A0A8S1U6H3-F1
#
_cell.length_a   1.000
_cell.length_b   1.000
_cell.length_c   1.000
_cell.angle_alpha   90.00
_cell.angle_beta   90.00
_cell.angle_gamma   90.00
#
_symmetry.space_group_name_H-M   'P 1'
#
loop_
_entity.id
_entity.type
_entity.pdbx_description
1 polymer ?
#
loop_
_entity_poly.entity_id
_entity_poly.type
_entity_poly.pdbx_seq_one_letter_code
_entity_poly.pdbx_strand_id
1 'polypeptide(L)'
;MKPNSEILLCQMYQLAGDKWNYVDIGYTHINSKNELILLQKDTSQEVIVVPIKQENEFCFDQEEAIQFHFNKEYALSFQSREGALGVWARIQNILVENEAEDQDSIALTPVSESNLESILETMNNMIAYGSQSKQMLQNYLINKKDYFDKLIKLFQQLEKDNNMNLLQTMCQIVKNIVTVAEHELFQMILNDQNYLFIFGALEYDYEMNKKNFVPHRQYLEKHAQFLQVVQIKSKERLKTIHFIYRLQYLRDCGLAYYIDECQLMFIKIVLTCYVDLFKYIENSKDYLIEVIDQLRNFNFLALRFLSEICSVFKEFPDLNKVVIYQKLSEYGLYEIIEDYINDSLKGFEKYKAKLKKLKLKISDDIFIKIPNMILELLIVCLQHCPTNFRQYVISEHQQVLKYPLFNIIVENAFQNELYMEALKLLIDNNSEEQNETMDLFLIQFYPKITNQISHLSTKEYKQQFLEISLGLVRAMKPQVKEAIIINQVILKIGFILQENQKLLQTKCLQIIKLICLSRDDDINNEIIMIIPNLINVILSYKGLRENLIFSQQLEIIKIIYEGISQKLIQSLEDELKKRENQTNYQRIHDIFKNLKNNCMKQQFSSQTQSQSQMQSRYNVVDDEMDLFKSVQGHSNNTHIVKQQKKQIDQEEEVDLISKKIKID
;
A
#
# COMPACT_ATOMS: atom_id res chain seq x y z
N MET A 1 -10.49 -0.90 -70.37
CA MET A 1 -10.25 -1.37 -68.99
C MET A 1 -8.98 -0.70 -68.49
N LYS A 2 -9.03 0.02 -67.36
CA LYS A 2 -7.85 0.70 -66.80
C LYS A 2 -6.94 -0.32 -66.08
N PRO A 3 -5.61 -0.08 -66.03
CA PRO A 3 -4.62 -1.05 -65.54
C PRO A 3 -4.71 -1.40 -64.04
N ASN A 4 -5.56 -0.72 -63.26
CA ASN A 4 -5.69 -0.93 -61.81
C ASN A 4 -6.97 -1.69 -61.39
N SER A 5 -7.69 -2.29 -62.35
CA SER A 5 -8.95 -2.99 -62.04
C SER A 5 -8.73 -4.34 -61.34
N GLU A 6 -7.64 -5.07 -61.64
CA GLU A 6 -7.37 -6.39 -61.04
C GLU A 6 -7.05 -6.34 -59.54
N ILE A 7 -6.48 -5.25 -59.04
CA ILE A 7 -6.12 -5.10 -57.62
C ILE A 7 -7.37 -5.06 -56.72
N LEU A 8 -8.50 -4.59 -57.24
CA LEU A 8 -9.77 -4.47 -56.50
C LEU A 8 -10.72 -5.66 -56.73
N LEU A 9 -10.26 -6.72 -57.39
CA LEU A 9 -11.04 -7.93 -57.58
C LEU A 9 -11.11 -8.71 -56.26
N CYS A 10 -12.30 -9.08 -55.83
CA CYS A 10 -12.51 -9.89 -54.64
C CYS A 10 -13.65 -10.89 -54.82
N GLN A 11 -13.60 -11.95 -54.04
CA GLN A 11 -14.65 -12.95 -53.88
C GLN A 11 -15.45 -12.63 -52.62
N MET A 12 -16.77 -12.66 -52.74
CA MET A 12 -17.68 -12.44 -51.63
C MET A 12 -18.16 -13.76 -51.05
N TYR A 13 -18.11 -13.84 -49.72
CA TYR A 13 -18.60 -14.97 -48.94
C TYR A 13 -19.65 -14.49 -47.95
N GLN A 14 -20.61 -15.35 -47.65
CA GLN A 14 -21.62 -15.14 -46.62
C GLN A 14 -21.53 -16.27 -45.61
N LEU A 15 -21.55 -15.94 -44.32
CA LEU A 15 -21.58 -16.94 -43.26
C LEU A 15 -23.00 -17.55 -43.14
N ALA A 16 -23.10 -18.87 -43.14
CA ALA A 16 -24.33 -19.59 -42.83
C ALA A 16 -24.04 -20.79 -41.94
N GLY A 17 -24.43 -20.70 -40.65
CA GLY A 17 -23.96 -21.63 -39.62
C GLY A 17 -22.48 -21.42 -39.34
N ASP A 18 -21.68 -22.49 -39.31
CA ASP A 18 -20.23 -22.43 -39.07
C ASP A 18 -19.39 -22.49 -40.37
N LYS A 19 -19.98 -22.15 -41.53
CA LYS A 19 -19.28 -22.23 -42.83
C LYS A 19 -19.50 -20.99 -43.69
N TRP A 20 -18.42 -20.54 -44.32
CA TRP A 20 -18.42 -19.49 -45.33
C TRP A 20 -18.82 -20.06 -46.69
N ASN A 21 -19.94 -19.57 -47.24
CA ASN A 21 -20.43 -19.96 -48.54
C ASN A 21 -20.10 -18.89 -49.57
N TYR A 22 -19.56 -19.31 -50.71
CA TYR A 22 -19.28 -18.42 -51.83
C TYR A 22 -20.58 -17.82 -52.39
N VAL A 23 -20.57 -16.51 -52.62
CA VAL A 23 -21.71 -15.74 -53.15
C VAL A 23 -21.45 -15.32 -54.59
N ASP A 24 -20.42 -14.50 -54.82
CA ASP A 24 -20.09 -13.95 -56.14
C ASP A 24 -18.62 -13.46 -56.21
N ILE A 25 -18.16 -13.06 -57.39
CA ILE A 25 -16.85 -12.44 -57.63
C ILE A 25 -17.02 -11.11 -58.37
N GLY A 26 -16.33 -10.08 -57.90
CA GLY A 26 -16.53 -8.74 -58.42
C GLY A 26 -15.44 -7.75 -58.06
N TYR A 27 -15.64 -6.51 -58.50
CA TYR A 27 -14.76 -5.39 -58.21
C TYR A 27 -15.39 -4.50 -57.15
N THR A 28 -14.60 -4.15 -56.11
CA THR A 28 -15.08 -3.24 -55.06
C THR A 28 -14.97 -1.78 -55.47
N HIS A 29 -15.99 -0.99 -55.13
CA HIS A 29 -16.02 0.45 -55.30
C HIS A 29 -16.64 1.11 -54.06
N ILE A 30 -16.15 2.30 -53.66
CA ILE A 30 -16.80 3.13 -52.64
C ILE A 30 -17.33 4.37 -53.36
N ASN A 31 -18.64 4.59 -53.26
CA ASN A 31 -19.31 5.69 -53.97
C ASN A 31 -19.19 7.03 -53.20
N SER A 32 -19.72 8.10 -53.79
CA SER A 32 -19.72 9.44 -53.17
C SER A 32 -20.66 9.59 -51.97
N LYS A 33 -21.43 8.56 -51.62
CA LYS A 33 -22.31 8.51 -50.43
C LYS A 33 -21.69 7.66 -49.32
N ASN A 34 -20.41 7.33 -49.41
CA ASN A 34 -19.70 6.49 -48.45
C ASN A 34 -20.30 5.08 -48.31
N GLU A 35 -20.80 4.51 -49.40
CA GLU A 35 -21.29 3.13 -49.45
C GLU A 35 -20.26 2.24 -50.17
N LEU A 36 -19.94 1.09 -49.57
CA LEU A 36 -19.14 0.03 -50.16
C LEU A 36 -20.01 -0.81 -51.10
N ILE A 37 -19.60 -0.92 -52.36
CA ILE A 37 -20.33 -1.60 -53.44
C ILE A 37 -19.45 -2.70 -54.02
N LEU A 38 -20.02 -3.89 -54.22
CA LEU A 38 -19.42 -4.94 -55.03
C LEU A 38 -20.14 -5.04 -56.38
N LEU A 39 -19.39 -4.87 -57.48
CA LEU A 39 -19.89 -5.00 -58.85
C LEU A 39 -19.44 -6.32 -59.47
N GLN A 40 -20.37 -7.14 -59.96
CA GLN A 40 -20.08 -8.44 -60.55
C GLN A 40 -19.12 -8.34 -61.74
N LYS A 41 -18.15 -9.26 -61.82
CA LYS A 41 -17.01 -9.19 -62.77
C LYS A 41 -17.42 -9.06 -64.24
N ASP A 42 -18.41 -9.83 -64.69
CA ASP A 42 -18.75 -9.93 -66.12
C ASP A 42 -19.90 -9.00 -66.54
N THR A 43 -20.87 -8.77 -65.66
CA THR A 43 -22.10 -8.02 -65.96
C THR A 43 -22.07 -6.58 -65.43
N SER A 44 -21.14 -6.26 -64.53
CA SER A 44 -21.10 -5.00 -63.76
C SER A 44 -22.40 -4.71 -63.01
N GLN A 45 -23.19 -5.72 -62.67
CA GLN A 45 -24.38 -5.56 -61.81
C GLN A 45 -23.97 -5.46 -60.34
N GLU A 46 -24.73 -4.70 -59.56
CA GLU A 46 -24.51 -4.55 -58.11
C GLU A 46 -24.90 -5.84 -57.39
N VAL A 47 -23.93 -6.46 -56.71
CA VAL A 47 -24.11 -7.66 -55.90
C VAL A 47 -24.54 -7.28 -54.48
N ILE A 48 -23.87 -6.28 -53.90
CA ILE A 48 -24.20 -5.73 -52.58
C ILE A 48 -23.80 -4.25 -52.51
N VAL A 49 -24.60 -3.47 -51.78
CA VAL A 49 -24.35 -2.06 -51.42
C VAL A 49 -24.51 -1.96 -49.91
N VAL A 50 -23.45 -1.54 -49.22
CA VAL A 50 -23.40 -1.47 -47.75
C VAL A 50 -22.94 -0.07 -47.31
N PRO A 51 -23.71 0.66 -46.48
CA PRO A 51 -23.25 1.93 -45.93
C PRO A 51 -22.07 1.71 -44.99
N ILE A 52 -21.01 2.52 -45.11
CA ILE A 52 -19.84 2.43 -44.23
C ILE A 52 -20.15 3.18 -42.93
N LYS A 53 -20.50 2.42 -41.89
CA LYS A 53 -20.85 2.93 -40.55
C LYS A 53 -20.36 1.96 -39.48
N GLN A 54 -20.20 2.45 -38.24
CA GLN A 54 -19.76 1.61 -37.11
C GLN A 54 -20.71 0.43 -36.83
N GLU A 55 -22.02 0.62 -37.03
CA GLU A 55 -23.06 -0.41 -36.82
C GLU A 55 -22.90 -1.67 -37.71
N ASN A 56 -22.13 -1.56 -38.81
CA ASN A 56 -21.90 -2.66 -39.74
C ASN A 56 -20.58 -3.41 -39.48
N GLU A 57 -19.86 -3.10 -38.40
CA GLU A 57 -18.75 -3.91 -37.86
C GLU A 57 -17.67 -4.34 -38.88
N PHE A 58 -17.14 -3.38 -39.64
CA PHE A 58 -16.06 -3.68 -40.59
C PHE A 58 -14.76 -4.07 -39.87
N CYS A 59 -14.15 -5.19 -40.25
CA CYS A 59 -12.89 -5.69 -39.71
C CYS A 59 -11.97 -6.18 -40.85
N PHE A 60 -10.68 -5.92 -40.74
CA PHE A 60 -9.67 -6.39 -41.70
C PHE A 60 -8.76 -7.42 -41.05
N ASP A 61 -8.59 -8.57 -41.71
CA ASP A 61 -7.79 -9.72 -41.24
C ASP A 61 -6.27 -9.50 -41.31
N GLN A 62 -5.83 -8.31 -41.74
CA GLN A 62 -4.43 -7.91 -41.94
C GLN A 62 -3.73 -8.54 -43.14
N GLU A 63 -4.42 -9.40 -43.90
CA GLU A 63 -3.92 -10.08 -45.08
C GLU A 63 -4.72 -9.68 -46.31
N GLU A 64 -5.85 -10.34 -46.59
CA GLU A 64 -6.58 -10.20 -47.85
C GLU A 64 -8.10 -10.16 -47.68
N ALA A 65 -8.65 -10.23 -46.46
CA ALA A 65 -10.09 -10.26 -46.26
C ALA A 65 -10.62 -9.13 -45.37
N ILE A 66 -11.72 -8.50 -45.81
CA ILE A 66 -12.51 -7.55 -45.03
C ILE A 66 -13.84 -8.22 -44.68
N GLN A 67 -14.11 -8.37 -43.39
CA GLN A 67 -15.36 -8.90 -42.85
C GLN A 67 -16.27 -7.75 -42.39
N PHE A 68 -17.59 -7.92 -42.52
CA PHE A 68 -18.57 -6.95 -42.03
C PHE A 68 -19.93 -7.59 -41.79
N HIS A 69 -20.73 -6.96 -40.95
CA HIS A 69 -22.10 -7.35 -40.66
C HIS A 69 -23.10 -6.44 -41.38
N PHE A 70 -23.94 -6.98 -42.27
CA PHE A 70 -25.02 -6.22 -42.90
C PHE A 70 -26.25 -7.10 -43.12
N ASN A 71 -27.18 -7.11 -42.16
CA ASN A 71 -28.27 -8.10 -42.02
C ASN A 71 -27.79 -9.56 -41.78
N LYS A 72 -26.63 -9.92 -42.33
CA LYS A 72 -25.90 -11.19 -42.16
C LYS A 72 -24.40 -10.89 -42.19
N GLU A 73 -23.58 -11.85 -41.77
CA GLU A 73 -22.12 -11.73 -41.84
C GLU A 73 -21.60 -12.03 -43.25
N TYR A 74 -20.77 -11.13 -43.75
CA TYR A 74 -20.12 -11.22 -45.06
C TYR A 74 -18.61 -11.03 -44.95
N ALA A 75 -17.89 -11.58 -45.91
CA ALA A 75 -16.46 -11.38 -46.07
C ALA A 75 -16.12 -11.13 -47.55
N LEU A 76 -15.27 -10.14 -47.81
CA LEU A 76 -14.68 -9.87 -49.11
C LEU A 76 -13.21 -10.30 -49.07
N SER A 77 -12.88 -11.36 -49.79
CA SER A 77 -11.52 -11.87 -49.93
C SER A 77 -10.93 -11.36 -51.26
N PHE A 78 -9.94 -10.47 -51.16
CA PHE A 78 -9.32 -9.80 -52.29
C PHE A 78 -8.24 -10.67 -52.93
N GLN A 79 -8.05 -10.49 -54.24
CA GLN A 79 -6.98 -11.17 -54.97
C GLN A 79 -5.58 -10.66 -54.60
N SER A 80 -5.49 -9.44 -54.07
CA SER A 80 -4.23 -8.83 -53.66
C SER A 80 -4.41 -8.10 -52.33
N ARG A 81 -3.49 -8.36 -51.40
CA ARG A 81 -3.32 -7.58 -50.16
C ARG A 81 -3.29 -6.06 -50.37
N GLU A 82 -2.66 -5.59 -51.44
CA GLU A 82 -2.59 -4.15 -51.75
C GLU A 82 -3.99 -3.56 -52.01
N GLY A 83 -4.88 -4.35 -52.61
CA GLY A 83 -6.28 -3.99 -52.84
C GLY A 83 -7.09 -3.96 -51.56
N ALA A 84 -6.95 -5.01 -50.74
CA ALA A 84 -7.63 -5.08 -49.45
C ALA A 84 -7.22 -3.91 -48.54
N LEU A 85 -5.91 -3.63 -48.43
CA LEU A 85 -5.38 -2.49 -47.67
C LEU A 85 -5.90 -1.16 -48.19
N GLY A 86 -5.94 -0.97 -49.51
CA GLY A 86 -6.43 0.27 -50.12
C GLY A 86 -7.91 0.53 -49.85
N VAL A 87 -8.75 -0.51 -49.85
CA VAL A 87 -10.17 -0.41 -49.51
C VAL A 87 -10.36 -0.20 -48.01
N TRP A 88 -9.62 -0.95 -47.17
CA TRP A 88 -9.65 -0.83 -45.73
C TRP A 88 -9.27 0.58 -45.25
N ALA A 89 -8.20 1.16 -45.77
CA ALA A 89 -7.78 2.53 -45.41
C ALA A 89 -8.86 3.58 -45.69
N ARG A 90 -9.64 3.40 -46.78
CA ARG A 90 -10.76 4.28 -47.09
C ARG A 90 -11.94 4.08 -46.14
N ILE A 91 -12.26 2.82 -45.80
CA ILE A 91 -13.28 2.50 -44.80
C ILE A 91 -12.93 3.15 -43.46
N GLN A 92 -11.67 3.02 -43.01
CA GLN A 92 -11.21 3.62 -41.77
C GLN A 92 -11.33 5.15 -41.78
N ASN A 93 -10.91 5.81 -42.86
CA ASN A 93 -11.02 7.27 -42.95
C ASN A 93 -12.48 7.74 -42.90
N ILE A 94 -13.39 7.04 -43.57
CA ILE A 94 -14.83 7.35 -43.56
C ILE A 94 -15.42 7.14 -42.15
N LEU A 95 -15.04 6.07 -41.47
CA LEU A 95 -15.48 5.83 -40.09
C LEU A 95 -15.00 6.94 -39.15
N VAL A 96 -13.75 7.41 -39.30
CA VAL A 96 -13.19 8.54 -38.53
C VAL A 96 -13.85 9.88 -38.87
N GLU A 97 -14.17 10.12 -40.15
CA GLU A 97 -14.89 11.33 -40.57
C GLU A 97 -16.33 11.36 -40.05
N ASN A 98 -17.05 10.24 -40.11
CA ASN A 98 -18.36 10.09 -39.49
C ASN A 98 -18.29 10.29 -37.96
N GLU A 99 -17.25 9.76 -37.30
CA GLU A 99 -17.00 9.97 -35.87
C GLU A 99 -16.75 11.44 -35.52
N ALA A 100 -16.15 12.23 -36.42
CA ALA A 100 -15.88 13.65 -36.21
C ALA A 100 -17.16 14.51 -36.34
N GLU A 101 -18.06 14.17 -37.26
CA GLU A 101 -19.36 14.85 -37.40
C GLU A 101 -20.33 14.54 -36.23
N ASP A 102 -20.24 13.34 -35.64
CA ASP A 102 -21.06 12.97 -34.48
C ASP A 102 -20.60 13.63 -33.16
N GLN A 103 -19.35 14.13 -33.06
CA GLN A 103 -18.85 14.79 -31.83
C GLN A 103 -19.59 16.10 -31.48
N ASP A 104 -20.22 16.76 -32.45
CA ASP A 104 -20.97 18.01 -32.27
C ASP A 104 -22.46 17.79 -31.89
N SER A 105 -22.93 16.54 -31.76
CA SER A 105 -24.36 16.23 -31.69
C SER A 105 -24.92 15.82 -30.32
N ILE A 106 -24.13 15.86 -29.25
CA ILE A 106 -24.64 15.54 -27.90
C ILE A 106 -25.33 16.76 -27.30
N ALA A 107 -26.65 16.74 -27.28
CA ALA A 107 -27.47 17.72 -26.58
C ALA A 107 -28.32 17.04 -25.51
N LEU A 108 -27.87 17.08 -24.25
CA LEU A 108 -28.77 16.82 -23.14
C LEU A 108 -29.98 17.74 -23.24
N THR A 109 -31.17 17.19 -23.03
CA THR A 109 -32.42 17.97 -23.04
C THR A 109 -32.37 19.11 -22.01
N PRO A 110 -33.07 20.23 -22.26
CA PRO A 110 -33.10 21.35 -21.32
C PRO A 110 -33.60 20.90 -19.95
N VAL A 111 -32.99 21.42 -18.89
CA VAL A 111 -33.37 21.11 -17.50
C VAL A 111 -34.79 21.62 -17.20
N SER A 112 -35.71 20.70 -16.98
CA SER A 112 -37.09 20.92 -16.52
C SER A 112 -37.62 19.65 -15.85
N GLU A 113 -38.68 19.77 -15.04
CA GLU A 113 -39.33 18.61 -14.38
C GLU A 113 -39.70 17.50 -15.38
N SER A 114 -40.27 17.88 -16.53
CA SER A 114 -40.68 16.95 -17.59
C SER A 114 -39.52 16.22 -18.27
N ASN A 115 -38.31 16.78 -18.20
CA ASN A 115 -37.16 16.28 -18.96
C ASN A 115 -36.16 15.51 -18.09
N LEU A 116 -36.31 15.49 -16.77
CA LEU A 116 -35.34 14.83 -15.87
C LEU A 116 -35.14 13.35 -16.19
N GLU A 117 -36.23 12.62 -16.47
CA GLU A 117 -36.14 11.21 -16.85
C GLU A 117 -35.39 11.03 -18.18
N SER A 118 -35.67 11.89 -19.17
CA SER A 118 -34.97 11.90 -20.46
C SER A 118 -33.48 12.25 -20.31
N ILE A 119 -33.13 13.20 -19.43
CA ILE A 119 -31.74 13.53 -19.11
C ILE A 119 -31.04 12.31 -18.52
N LEU A 120 -31.67 11.66 -17.53
CA LEU A 120 -31.13 10.48 -16.87
C LEU A 120 -30.91 9.33 -17.87
N GLU A 121 -31.91 9.02 -18.70
CA GLU A 121 -31.83 7.98 -19.72
C GLU A 121 -30.72 8.27 -20.73
N THR A 122 -30.61 9.52 -21.21
CA THR A 122 -29.54 9.93 -22.13
C THR A 122 -28.16 9.74 -21.49
N MET A 123 -27.97 10.14 -20.23
CA MET A 123 -26.71 9.94 -19.52
C MET A 123 -26.38 8.45 -19.34
N ASN A 124 -27.36 7.62 -18.98
CA ASN A 124 -27.18 6.17 -18.84
C ASN A 124 -26.73 5.53 -20.16
N ASN A 125 -27.39 5.87 -21.27
CA ASN A 125 -27.02 5.37 -22.59
C ASN A 125 -25.60 5.80 -22.97
N MET A 126 -25.25 7.06 -22.74
CA MET A 126 -23.90 7.57 -22.98
C MET A 126 -22.84 6.86 -22.13
N ILE A 127 -23.13 6.58 -20.86
CA ILE A 127 -22.21 5.83 -19.98
C ILE A 127 -22.06 4.38 -20.48
N ALA A 128 -23.13 3.76 -20.98
CA ALA A 128 -23.13 2.40 -21.51
C ALA A 128 -22.36 2.26 -22.83
N TYR A 129 -22.32 3.32 -23.66
CA TYR A 129 -21.59 3.32 -24.94
C TYR A 129 -20.05 3.33 -24.81
N GLY A 130 -19.50 3.47 -23.60
CA GLY A 130 -18.07 3.30 -23.35
C GLY A 130 -17.31 4.58 -22.96
N SER A 131 -15.99 4.56 -23.05
CA SER A 131 -15.12 5.64 -22.53
C SER A 131 -15.23 6.94 -23.32
N GLN A 132 -15.33 6.87 -24.65
CA GLN A 132 -15.38 8.04 -25.53
C GLN A 132 -16.66 8.86 -25.31
N SER A 133 -17.81 8.20 -25.21
CA SER A 133 -19.09 8.84 -24.91
C SER A 133 -19.12 9.46 -23.50
N LYS A 134 -18.49 8.83 -22.51
CA LYS A 134 -18.30 9.44 -21.17
C LYS A 134 -17.50 10.74 -21.25
N GLN A 135 -16.39 10.77 -22.00
CA GLN A 135 -15.58 11.97 -22.20
C GLN A 135 -16.37 13.08 -22.92
N MET A 136 -17.18 12.74 -23.91
CA MET A 136 -18.03 13.71 -24.58
C MET A 136 -19.10 14.30 -23.63
N LEU A 137 -19.74 13.46 -22.82
CA LEU A 137 -20.70 13.92 -21.80
C LEU A 137 -20.03 14.84 -20.78
N GLN A 138 -18.83 14.48 -20.33
CA GLN A 138 -18.02 15.31 -19.44
C GLN A 138 -17.72 16.68 -20.07
N ASN A 139 -17.24 16.71 -21.31
CA ASN A 139 -16.94 17.96 -22.03
C ASN A 139 -18.18 18.83 -22.21
N TYR A 140 -19.33 18.24 -22.53
CA TYR A 140 -20.60 18.96 -22.61
C TYR A 140 -20.94 19.64 -21.29
N LEU A 141 -20.85 18.92 -20.16
CA LEU A 141 -21.14 19.44 -18.83
C LEU A 141 -20.18 20.57 -18.43
N ILE A 142 -18.88 20.44 -18.72
CA ILE A 142 -17.87 21.47 -18.44
C ILE A 142 -18.15 22.76 -19.25
N ASN A 143 -18.52 22.62 -20.52
CA ASN A 143 -18.74 23.75 -21.42
C ASN A 143 -20.07 24.49 -21.14
N LYS A 144 -21.12 23.77 -20.71
CA LYS A 144 -22.42 24.38 -20.37
C LYS A 144 -22.58 24.68 -18.89
N LYS A 145 -21.88 25.70 -18.41
CA LYS A 145 -21.92 26.12 -16.98
C LYS A 145 -23.33 26.49 -16.49
N ASP A 146 -24.18 27.05 -17.36
CA ASP A 146 -25.57 27.41 -17.02
C ASP A 146 -26.45 26.18 -16.75
N TYR A 147 -26.01 24.99 -17.17
CA TYR A 147 -26.71 23.73 -16.93
C TYR A 147 -26.77 23.40 -15.43
N PHE A 148 -25.65 23.58 -14.71
CA PHE A 148 -25.60 23.36 -13.25
C PHE A 148 -26.49 24.36 -12.50
N ASP A 149 -26.47 25.64 -12.88
CA ASP A 149 -27.34 26.65 -12.26
C ASP A 149 -28.84 26.29 -12.41
N LYS A 150 -29.23 25.74 -13.56
CA LYS A 150 -30.60 25.27 -13.80
C LYS A 150 -30.94 24.04 -12.97
N LEU A 151 -30.01 23.07 -12.87
CA LEU A 151 -30.17 21.89 -12.01
C LEU A 151 -30.34 22.29 -10.55
N ILE A 152 -29.53 23.23 -10.05
CA ILE A 152 -29.61 23.74 -8.67
C ILE A 152 -30.97 24.39 -8.41
N LYS A 153 -31.42 25.27 -9.31
CA LYS A 153 -32.72 25.95 -9.16
C LYS A 153 -33.88 24.95 -9.16
N LEU A 154 -33.85 23.98 -10.07
CA LEU A 154 -34.86 22.94 -10.15
C LEU A 154 -34.86 22.08 -8.88
N PHE A 155 -33.69 21.63 -8.41
CA PHE A 155 -33.57 20.87 -7.18
C PHE A 155 -34.18 21.59 -5.98
N GLN A 156 -33.87 22.87 -5.79
CA GLN A 156 -34.45 23.69 -4.72
C GLN A 156 -35.97 23.83 -4.84
N GLN A 157 -36.51 23.87 -6.06
CA GLN A 157 -37.96 23.86 -6.27
C GLN A 157 -38.57 22.51 -5.89
N LEU A 158 -37.97 21.40 -6.34
CA LEU A 158 -38.43 20.05 -6.02
C LEU A 158 -38.42 19.76 -4.51
N GLU A 159 -37.43 20.29 -3.78
CA GLU A 159 -37.38 20.21 -2.31
C GLU A 159 -38.53 21.00 -1.65
N LYS A 160 -38.86 22.19 -2.17
CA LYS A 160 -40.00 22.98 -1.67
C LYS A 160 -41.34 22.30 -1.92
N ASP A 161 -41.46 21.64 -3.07
CA ASP A 161 -42.66 20.93 -3.50
C ASP A 161 -42.77 19.52 -2.88
N ASN A 162 -41.73 19.08 -2.16
CA ASN A 162 -41.60 17.72 -1.60
C ASN A 162 -41.78 16.60 -2.64
N ASN A 163 -41.31 16.81 -3.87
CA ASN A 163 -41.46 15.85 -4.96
C ASN A 163 -40.38 14.76 -4.89
N MET A 164 -40.61 13.75 -4.03
CA MET A 164 -39.65 12.69 -3.74
C MET A 164 -39.20 11.89 -4.97
N ASN A 165 -40.10 11.64 -5.94
CA ASN A 165 -39.76 10.87 -7.14
C ASN A 165 -38.72 11.60 -7.99
N LEU A 166 -38.94 12.90 -8.25
CA LEU A 166 -37.99 13.68 -9.04
C LEU A 166 -36.69 14.00 -8.27
N LEU A 167 -36.73 14.08 -6.94
CA LEU A 167 -35.53 14.19 -6.10
C LEU A 167 -34.66 12.93 -6.19
N GLN A 168 -35.27 11.74 -6.24
CA GLN A 168 -34.56 10.48 -6.50
C GLN A 168 -33.95 10.45 -7.90
N THR A 169 -34.68 10.92 -8.93
CA THR A 169 -34.13 11.07 -10.29
C THR A 169 -32.94 12.04 -10.32
N MET A 170 -33.00 13.15 -9.58
CA MET A 170 -31.88 14.10 -9.43
C MET A 170 -30.67 13.46 -8.76
N CYS A 171 -30.88 12.62 -7.75
CA CYS A 171 -29.81 11.84 -7.12
C CYS A 171 -29.07 10.98 -8.16
N GLN A 172 -29.81 10.26 -9.00
CA GLN A 172 -29.24 9.41 -10.04
C GLN A 172 -28.51 10.21 -11.14
N ILE A 173 -29.05 11.37 -11.53
CA ILE A 173 -28.35 12.30 -12.44
C ILE A 173 -27.01 12.74 -11.83
N VAL A 174 -26.99 13.09 -10.54
CA VAL A 174 -25.76 13.49 -9.85
C VAL A 174 -24.76 12.33 -9.75
N LYS A 175 -25.22 11.10 -9.47
CA LYS A 175 -24.37 9.90 -9.53
C LYS A 175 -23.73 9.75 -10.92
N ASN A 176 -24.51 9.86 -12.00
CA ASN A 176 -23.98 9.79 -13.37
C ASN A 176 -22.96 10.90 -13.68
N ILE A 177 -23.20 12.13 -13.22
CA ILE A 177 -22.25 13.24 -13.35
C ILE A 177 -20.92 12.90 -12.66
N VAL A 178 -20.99 12.31 -11.46
CA VAL A 178 -19.81 11.89 -10.71
C VAL A 178 -19.10 10.70 -11.38
N THR A 179 -19.85 9.75 -11.94
CA THR A 179 -19.32 8.59 -12.66
C THR A 179 -18.50 8.97 -13.90
N VAL A 180 -18.89 10.04 -14.59
CA VAL A 180 -18.14 10.54 -15.77
C VAL A 180 -17.13 11.63 -15.44
N ALA A 181 -17.05 12.06 -14.18
CA ALA A 181 -16.16 13.15 -13.80
C ALA A 181 -14.70 12.70 -13.78
N GLU A 182 -13.87 13.43 -14.52
CA GLU A 182 -12.43 13.49 -14.26
C GLU A 182 -12.07 14.81 -13.55
N HIS A 183 -10.78 15.11 -13.44
CA HIS A 183 -10.23 16.21 -12.64
C HIS A 183 -10.94 17.55 -12.83
N GLU A 184 -11.17 18.00 -14.07
CA GLU A 184 -11.80 19.30 -14.35
C GLU A 184 -13.28 19.35 -13.95
N LEU A 185 -14.04 18.29 -14.24
CA LEU A 185 -15.45 18.23 -13.85
C LEU A 185 -15.57 18.15 -12.32
N PHE A 186 -14.71 17.39 -11.64
CA PHE A 186 -14.66 17.39 -10.17
C PHE A 186 -14.42 18.79 -9.60
N GLN A 187 -13.47 19.54 -10.14
CA GLN A 187 -13.22 20.92 -9.69
C GLN A 187 -14.45 21.81 -9.85
N MET A 188 -15.25 21.60 -10.91
CA MET A 188 -16.47 22.36 -11.13
C MET A 188 -17.60 21.93 -10.19
N ILE A 189 -17.87 20.64 -10.01
CA ILE A 189 -19.00 20.19 -9.19
C ILE A 189 -18.73 20.34 -7.68
N LEU A 190 -17.46 20.33 -7.25
CA LEU A 190 -17.05 20.49 -5.84
C LEU A 190 -16.59 21.91 -5.49
N ASN A 191 -16.81 22.88 -6.38
CA ASN A 191 -16.56 24.29 -6.08
C ASN A 191 -17.56 24.83 -5.03
N ASP A 192 -17.30 26.03 -4.51
CA ASP A 192 -18.14 26.65 -3.46
C ASP A 192 -19.60 26.89 -3.86
N GLN A 193 -19.90 26.97 -5.17
CA GLN A 193 -21.23 27.22 -5.68
C GLN A 193 -22.06 25.93 -5.78
N ASN A 194 -21.41 24.82 -6.14
CA ASN A 194 -22.10 23.60 -6.56
C ASN A 194 -22.07 22.49 -5.50
N TYR A 195 -21.08 22.44 -4.61
CA TYR A 195 -20.86 21.27 -3.75
C TYR A 195 -22.09 20.92 -2.88
N LEU A 196 -22.79 21.91 -2.31
CA LEU A 196 -23.98 21.66 -1.49
C LEU A 196 -25.12 21.04 -2.30
N PHE A 197 -25.26 21.39 -3.58
CA PHE A 197 -26.25 20.75 -4.45
C PHE A 197 -25.86 19.30 -4.72
N ILE A 198 -24.60 19.03 -5.05
CA ILE A 198 -24.11 17.67 -5.28
C ILE A 198 -24.38 16.78 -4.06
N PHE A 199 -23.94 17.21 -2.88
CA PHE A 199 -24.14 16.46 -1.65
C PHE A 199 -25.62 16.39 -1.23
N GLY A 200 -26.40 17.45 -1.46
CA GLY A 200 -27.82 17.47 -1.17
C GLY A 200 -28.61 16.50 -2.04
N ALA A 201 -28.28 16.38 -3.32
CA ALA A 201 -28.91 15.40 -4.21
C ALA A 201 -28.61 13.95 -3.77
N LEU A 202 -27.39 13.68 -3.30
CA LEU A 202 -27.00 12.37 -2.77
C LEU A 202 -27.77 11.96 -1.50
N GLU A 203 -28.33 12.91 -0.75
CA GLU A 203 -29.20 12.62 0.42
C GLU A 203 -30.50 11.88 0.04
N TYR A 204 -30.90 11.91 -1.24
CA TYR A 204 -32.14 11.31 -1.75
C TYR A 204 -31.94 9.94 -2.42
N ASP A 205 -30.82 9.25 -2.16
CA ASP A 205 -30.57 7.93 -2.72
C ASP A 205 -31.59 6.88 -2.22
N TYR A 206 -32.35 6.28 -3.15
CA TYR A 206 -33.34 5.24 -2.81
C TYR A 206 -32.71 3.88 -2.53
N GLU A 207 -31.48 3.65 -3.01
CA GLU A 207 -30.72 2.40 -2.83
C GLU A 207 -30.18 2.30 -1.40
N MET A 208 -30.20 3.41 -0.67
CA MET A 208 -29.79 3.49 0.73
C MET A 208 -30.96 3.14 1.64
N ASN A 209 -30.75 2.12 2.49
CA ASN A 209 -31.68 1.82 3.58
C ASN A 209 -31.85 3.05 4.49
N LYS A 210 -33.06 3.31 5.01
CA LYS A 210 -33.34 4.45 5.92
C LYS A 210 -32.39 4.55 7.14
N LYS A 211 -31.78 3.43 7.56
CA LYS A 211 -30.78 3.37 8.64
C LYS A 211 -29.43 3.99 8.27
N ASN A 212 -29.15 4.13 6.97
CA ASN A 212 -27.88 4.61 6.41
C ASN A 212 -28.01 6.04 5.85
N PHE A 213 -29.11 6.75 6.12
CA PHE A 213 -29.25 8.15 5.70
C PHE A 213 -28.15 9.01 6.32
N VAL A 214 -27.42 9.74 5.49
CA VAL A 214 -26.35 10.65 5.91
C VAL A 214 -26.74 12.09 5.54
N PRO A 215 -26.94 12.99 6.52
CA PRO A 215 -27.25 14.39 6.24
C PRO A 215 -25.98 15.16 5.86
N HIS A 216 -25.51 14.97 4.62
CA HIS A 216 -24.25 15.51 4.12
C HIS A 216 -24.17 17.04 4.20
N ARG A 217 -25.20 17.77 3.75
CA ARG A 217 -25.23 19.24 3.78
C ARG A 217 -25.11 19.76 5.21
N GLN A 218 -25.89 19.20 6.13
CA GLN A 218 -25.84 19.58 7.54
C GLN A 218 -24.44 19.36 8.13
N TYR A 219 -23.78 18.23 7.80
CA TYR A 219 -22.44 17.95 8.28
C TYR A 219 -21.41 18.96 7.73
N LEU A 220 -21.41 19.16 6.41
CA LEU A 220 -20.48 20.05 5.73
C LEU A 220 -20.66 21.52 6.16
N GLU A 221 -21.88 21.97 6.42
CA GLU A 221 -22.13 23.35 6.85
C GLU A 221 -21.84 23.59 8.33
N LYS A 222 -22.17 22.62 9.22
CA LYS A 222 -22.07 22.83 10.67
C LYS A 222 -20.77 22.33 11.28
N HIS A 223 -20.17 21.27 10.74
CA HIS A 223 -19.05 20.57 11.37
C HIS A 223 -17.73 20.72 10.59
N ALA A 224 -17.77 20.88 9.26
CA ALA A 224 -16.56 21.08 8.46
C ALA A 224 -16.03 22.52 8.55
N GLN A 225 -15.38 22.84 9.67
CA GLN A 225 -14.75 24.14 9.87
C GLN A 225 -13.32 24.15 9.33
N PHE A 226 -13.02 25.10 8.45
CA PHE A 226 -11.67 25.30 7.93
C PHE A 226 -10.82 26.09 8.94
N LEU A 227 -9.76 25.44 9.44
CA LEU A 227 -8.84 26.02 10.40
C LEU A 227 -7.47 26.24 9.75
N GLN A 228 -6.91 27.43 9.94
CA GLN A 228 -5.56 27.76 9.48
C GLN A 228 -4.68 28.03 10.70
N VAL A 229 -3.64 27.19 10.86
CA VAL A 229 -2.59 27.41 11.86
C VAL A 229 -1.73 28.61 11.47
N VAL A 230 -1.34 28.62 10.20
CA VAL A 230 -0.58 29.67 9.54
C VAL A 230 -1.34 30.06 8.29
N GLN A 231 -1.44 31.37 8.03
CA GLN A 231 -2.25 31.88 6.93
C GLN A 231 -1.64 31.51 5.57
N ILE A 232 -2.42 30.81 4.74
CA ILE A 232 -2.02 30.52 3.36
C ILE A 232 -2.40 31.72 2.49
N LYS A 233 -1.39 32.38 1.92
CA LYS A 233 -1.59 33.62 1.13
C LYS A 233 -2.24 33.36 -0.22
N SER A 234 -2.04 32.17 -0.81
CA SER A 234 -2.57 31.84 -2.14
C SER A 234 -4.03 31.37 -2.07
N LYS A 235 -4.93 32.15 -2.67
CA LYS A 235 -6.35 31.79 -2.81
C LYS A 235 -6.56 30.50 -3.61
N GLU A 236 -5.70 30.22 -4.58
CA GLU A 236 -5.77 28.99 -5.37
C GLU A 236 -5.47 27.77 -4.50
N ARG A 237 -4.45 27.84 -3.63
CA ARG A 237 -4.12 26.75 -2.70
C ARG A 237 -5.22 26.52 -1.67
N LEU A 238 -5.86 27.59 -1.21
CA LEU A 238 -7.04 27.48 -0.36
C LEU A 238 -8.17 26.72 -1.06
N LYS A 239 -8.47 27.06 -2.33
CA LYS A 239 -9.44 26.30 -3.14
C LYS A 239 -9.04 24.84 -3.29
N THR A 240 -7.77 24.55 -3.54
CA THR A 240 -7.25 23.18 -3.61
C THR A 240 -7.46 22.40 -2.32
N ILE A 241 -7.23 23.01 -1.15
CA ILE A 241 -7.47 22.35 0.15
C ILE A 241 -8.95 22.02 0.34
N HIS A 242 -9.85 22.97 0.05
CA HIS A 242 -11.29 22.71 0.11
C HIS A 242 -11.73 21.63 -0.89
N PHE A 243 -11.15 21.64 -2.08
CA PHE A 243 -11.40 20.65 -3.11
C PHE A 243 -10.98 19.25 -2.67
N ILE A 244 -9.76 19.07 -2.14
CA ILE A 244 -9.28 17.79 -1.61
C ILE A 244 -10.24 17.28 -0.53
N TYR A 245 -10.59 18.11 0.44
CA TYR A 245 -11.49 17.72 1.54
C TYR A 245 -12.86 17.26 1.00
N ARG A 246 -13.47 18.04 0.11
CA ARG A 246 -14.77 17.69 -0.49
C ARG A 246 -14.69 16.44 -1.36
N LEU A 247 -13.59 16.24 -2.08
CA LEU A 247 -13.37 15.08 -2.94
C LEU A 247 -13.18 13.81 -2.11
N GLN A 248 -12.38 13.86 -1.05
CA GLN A 248 -12.22 12.77 -0.08
C GLN A 248 -13.54 12.48 0.63
N TYR A 249 -14.29 13.51 1.03
CA TYR A 249 -15.62 13.31 1.63
C TYR A 249 -16.62 12.68 0.66
N LEU A 250 -16.60 13.08 -0.62
CA LEU A 250 -17.42 12.46 -1.66
C LEU A 250 -17.06 10.97 -1.82
N ARG A 251 -15.77 10.63 -1.87
CA ARG A 251 -15.29 9.25 -1.87
C ARG A 251 -15.75 8.51 -0.60
N ASP A 252 -15.36 8.96 0.58
CA ASP A 252 -15.49 8.15 1.80
C ASP A 252 -16.92 8.11 2.36
N CYS A 253 -17.71 9.16 2.13
CA CYS A 253 -19.06 9.29 2.69
C CYS A 253 -20.15 9.31 1.61
N GLY A 254 -19.93 10.05 0.52
CA GLY A 254 -20.96 10.28 -0.50
C GLY A 254 -21.19 9.10 -1.44
N LEU A 255 -20.14 8.32 -1.71
CA LEU A 255 -20.17 7.23 -2.69
C LEU A 255 -19.78 5.88 -2.09
N ALA A 256 -19.68 5.73 -0.76
CA ALA A 256 -19.04 4.60 -0.07
C ALA A 256 -19.47 3.18 -0.56
N TYR A 257 -20.60 3.07 -1.25
CA TYR A 257 -21.18 1.83 -1.78
C TYR A 257 -20.96 1.60 -3.30
N TYR A 258 -20.32 2.53 -4.03
CA TYR A 258 -20.27 2.57 -5.50
C TYR A 258 -18.85 2.73 -6.12
N ILE A 259 -17.78 2.63 -5.31
CA ILE A 259 -16.46 3.22 -5.67
C ILE A 259 -15.48 2.28 -6.38
N ASP A 260 -15.74 0.97 -6.45
CA ASP A 260 -14.71 -0.02 -6.78
C ASP A 260 -13.97 0.25 -8.12
N GLU A 261 -14.63 0.79 -9.14
CA GLU A 261 -13.98 1.12 -10.43
C GLU A 261 -13.27 2.49 -10.45
N CYS A 262 -13.60 3.42 -9.55
CA CYS A 262 -13.11 4.80 -9.59
C CYS A 262 -12.00 5.12 -8.56
N GLN A 263 -11.66 4.21 -7.64
CA GLN A 263 -10.70 4.46 -6.54
C GLN A 263 -9.37 5.05 -7.00
N LEU A 264 -8.77 4.45 -8.03
CA LEU A 264 -7.46 4.85 -8.53
C LEU A 264 -7.47 6.29 -9.07
N MET A 265 -8.56 6.70 -9.70
CA MET A 265 -8.71 8.07 -10.21
C MET A 265 -8.77 9.08 -9.07
N PHE A 266 -9.58 8.82 -8.03
CA PHE A 266 -9.65 9.69 -6.84
C PHE A 266 -8.28 9.84 -6.18
N ILE A 267 -7.57 8.73 -5.96
CA ILE A 267 -6.22 8.71 -5.38
C ILE A 267 -5.26 9.54 -6.23
N LYS A 268 -5.29 9.39 -7.56
CA LYS A 268 -4.42 10.13 -8.49
C LYS A 268 -4.68 11.64 -8.46
N ILE A 269 -5.95 12.07 -8.40
CA ILE A 269 -6.34 13.48 -8.31
C ILE A 269 -5.83 14.07 -6.99
N VAL A 270 -6.13 13.41 -5.87
CA VAL A 270 -5.71 13.84 -4.53
C VAL A 270 -4.18 13.94 -4.44
N LEU A 271 -3.45 12.94 -4.95
CA LEU A 271 -1.98 12.96 -5.01
C LEU A 271 -1.47 14.16 -5.81
N THR A 272 -2.06 14.45 -6.97
CA THR A 272 -1.67 15.59 -7.81
C THR A 272 -1.85 16.92 -7.07
N CYS A 273 -2.96 17.06 -6.34
CA CYS A 273 -3.21 18.24 -5.50
C CYS A 273 -2.22 18.34 -4.33
N TYR A 274 -1.88 17.23 -3.67
CA TYR A 274 -0.88 17.24 -2.59
C TYR A 274 0.52 17.57 -3.09
N VAL A 275 0.94 17.04 -4.24
CA VAL A 275 2.23 17.41 -4.87
C VAL A 275 2.32 18.92 -5.05
N ASP A 276 1.23 19.53 -5.54
CA ASP A 276 1.15 20.98 -5.72
C ASP A 276 1.22 21.72 -4.36
N LEU A 277 0.41 21.34 -3.36
CA LEU A 277 0.42 21.94 -2.03
C LEU A 277 1.77 21.82 -1.30
N PHE A 278 2.41 20.65 -1.36
CA PHE A 278 3.72 20.45 -0.71
C PHE A 278 4.83 21.20 -1.41
N LYS A 279 4.80 21.34 -2.74
CA LYS A 279 5.72 22.26 -3.46
C LYS A 279 5.54 23.71 -3.00
N TYR A 280 4.32 24.14 -2.70
CA TYR A 280 4.08 25.47 -2.14
C TYR A 280 4.68 25.61 -0.73
N ILE A 281 4.45 24.63 0.15
CA ILE A 281 4.99 24.61 1.52
C ILE A 281 6.54 24.59 1.49
N GLU A 282 7.11 23.71 0.67
CA GLU A 282 8.56 23.55 0.50
C GLU A 282 9.23 24.87 0.08
N ASN A 283 8.62 25.61 -0.85
CA ASN A 283 9.17 26.88 -1.35
C ASN A 283 8.87 28.08 -0.44
N SER A 284 8.05 27.92 0.59
CA SER A 284 7.60 29.01 1.47
C SER A 284 8.37 29.00 2.79
N LYS A 285 9.58 29.59 2.80
CA LYS A 285 10.42 29.71 4.01
C LYS A 285 9.68 30.35 5.18
N ASP A 286 9.04 31.51 4.96
CA ASP A 286 8.32 32.23 6.02
C ASP A 286 7.19 31.39 6.63
N TYR A 287 6.50 30.61 5.79
CA TYR A 287 5.41 29.73 6.24
C TYR A 287 5.93 28.64 7.18
N LEU A 288 7.03 27.98 6.81
CA LEU A 288 7.65 26.94 7.64
C LEU A 288 8.18 27.49 8.97
N ILE A 289 8.80 28.68 8.95
CA ILE A 289 9.26 29.35 10.18
C ILE A 289 8.07 29.68 11.08
N GLU A 290 6.98 30.21 10.53
CA GLU A 290 5.79 30.53 11.32
C GLU A 290 5.15 29.26 11.91
N VAL A 291 5.11 28.14 11.17
CA VAL A 291 4.65 26.84 11.70
C VAL A 291 5.51 26.40 12.89
N ILE A 292 6.84 26.51 12.77
CA ILE A 292 7.79 26.19 13.84
C ILE A 292 7.59 27.11 15.05
N ASP A 293 7.37 28.41 14.84
CA ASP A 293 7.10 29.35 15.92
C ASP A 293 5.77 29.04 16.63
N GLN A 294 4.73 28.63 15.90
CA GLN A 294 3.48 28.16 16.50
C GLN A 294 3.71 26.90 17.35
N LEU A 295 4.52 25.95 16.87
CA LEU A 295 4.88 24.73 17.62
C LEU A 295 5.68 25.04 18.88
N ARG A 296 6.70 25.90 18.79
CA ARG A 296 7.48 26.41 19.93
C ARG A 296 6.60 27.10 20.96
N ASN A 297 5.50 27.67 20.49
CA ASN A 297 4.50 28.30 21.33
C ASN A 297 3.49 27.33 21.97
N PHE A 298 3.71 26.02 21.92
CA PHE A 298 2.76 25.01 22.40
C PHE A 298 1.38 25.16 21.75
N ASN A 299 1.32 25.45 20.45
CA ASN A 299 0.05 25.49 19.73
C ASN A 299 -0.36 24.08 19.27
N PHE A 300 -1.37 23.50 19.92
CA PHE A 300 -1.90 22.18 19.57
C PHE A 300 -2.33 22.06 18.10
N LEU A 301 -2.88 23.11 17.50
CA LEU A 301 -3.30 23.05 16.09
C LEU A 301 -2.09 22.92 15.17
N ALA A 302 -0.95 23.52 15.52
CA ALA A 302 0.29 23.36 14.76
C ALA A 302 0.84 21.93 14.85
N LEU A 303 0.76 21.32 16.05
CA LEU A 303 1.14 19.92 16.23
C LEU A 303 0.22 19.00 15.43
N ARG A 304 -1.09 19.24 15.48
CA ARG A 304 -2.08 18.49 14.67
C ARG A 304 -1.82 18.65 13.18
N PHE A 305 -1.50 19.86 12.73
CA PHE A 305 -1.16 20.12 11.32
C PHE A 305 0.07 19.33 10.87
N LEU A 306 1.16 19.30 11.65
CA LEU A 306 2.31 18.45 11.32
C LEU A 306 1.98 16.96 11.36
N SER A 307 1.17 16.52 12.33
CA SER A 307 0.70 15.13 12.42
C SER A 307 -0.12 14.73 11.18
N GLU A 308 -0.94 15.65 10.67
CA GLU A 308 -1.71 15.45 9.44
C GLU A 308 -0.79 15.34 8.22
N ILE A 309 0.21 16.23 8.10
CA ILE A 309 1.24 16.14 7.04
C ILE A 309 1.95 14.79 7.09
N CYS A 310 2.33 14.33 8.28
CA CYS A 310 2.96 13.01 8.44
C CYS A 310 2.03 11.87 8.01
N SER A 311 0.73 11.99 8.29
CA SER A 311 -0.27 10.99 7.89
C SER A 311 -0.44 10.95 6.37
N VAL A 312 -0.47 12.10 5.71
CA VAL A 312 -0.48 12.21 4.24
C VAL A 312 0.79 11.57 3.64
N PHE A 313 1.96 11.78 4.23
CA PHE A 313 3.19 11.12 3.76
C PHE A 313 3.27 9.61 4.01
N LYS A 314 2.47 9.08 4.94
CA LYS A 314 2.28 7.64 5.14
C LYS A 314 1.33 7.08 4.07
N GLU A 315 0.26 7.80 3.75
CA GLU A 315 -0.71 7.41 2.70
C GLU A 315 -0.11 7.51 1.29
N PHE A 316 0.75 8.50 1.04
CA PHE A 316 1.37 8.78 -0.26
C PHE A 316 2.91 8.77 -0.18
N PRO A 317 3.55 7.58 -0.30
CA PRO A 317 5.00 7.44 -0.16
C PRO A 317 5.84 8.20 -1.20
N ASP A 318 5.29 8.43 -2.40
CA ASP A 318 5.98 9.08 -3.53
C ASP A 318 6.16 10.60 -3.36
N LEU A 319 5.55 11.20 -2.33
CA LEU A 319 5.73 12.62 -2.04
C LEU A 319 7.14 12.90 -1.52
N ASN A 320 7.75 14.00 -1.99
CA ASN A 320 9.08 14.44 -1.57
C ASN A 320 9.06 15.03 -0.14
N LYS A 321 9.01 14.15 0.85
CA LYS A 321 8.94 14.48 2.28
C LYS A 321 10.29 14.84 2.90
N VAL A 322 11.39 14.34 2.34
CA VAL A 322 12.76 14.51 2.88
C VAL A 322 13.11 16.00 2.97
N VAL A 323 12.86 16.78 1.92
CA VAL A 323 13.20 18.20 1.88
C VAL A 323 12.42 19.02 2.91
N ILE A 324 11.14 18.71 3.12
CA ILE A 324 10.31 19.40 4.11
C ILE A 324 10.83 19.10 5.52
N TYR A 325 11.14 17.84 5.84
CA TYR A 325 11.71 17.49 7.14
C TYR A 325 13.09 18.09 7.38
N GLN A 326 13.94 18.15 6.35
CA GLN A 326 15.24 18.84 6.44
C GLN A 326 15.05 20.31 6.78
N LYS A 327 14.18 21.03 6.07
CA LYS A 327 13.88 22.45 6.37
C LYS A 327 13.29 22.65 7.76
N LEU A 328 12.35 21.79 8.19
CA LEU A 328 11.80 21.85 9.55
C LEU A 328 12.90 21.62 10.59
N SER A 329 13.84 20.69 10.34
CA SER A 329 14.98 20.44 11.23
C SER A 329 15.91 21.65 11.32
N GLU A 330 16.22 22.31 10.19
CA GLU A 330 17.04 23.52 10.15
C GLU A 330 16.42 24.68 10.95
N TYR A 331 15.10 24.73 11.06
CA TYR A 331 14.38 25.75 11.82
C TYR A 331 14.20 25.41 13.31
N GLY A 332 14.67 24.24 13.74
CA GLY A 332 14.71 23.85 15.15
C GLY A 332 13.52 22.99 15.60
N LEU A 333 13.05 22.08 14.73
CA LEU A 333 12.00 21.12 15.08
C LEU A 333 12.42 20.20 16.24
N TYR A 334 13.69 19.83 16.35
CA TYR A 334 14.14 18.82 17.31
C TYR A 334 14.23 19.34 18.73
N GLU A 335 14.64 20.61 18.93
CA GLU A 335 14.54 21.29 20.22
C GLU A 335 13.09 21.34 20.70
N ILE A 336 12.16 21.57 19.77
CA ILE A 336 10.73 21.60 20.08
C ILE A 336 10.26 20.21 20.50
N ILE A 337 10.58 19.15 19.74
CA ILE A 337 10.23 17.77 20.11
C ILE A 337 10.77 17.43 21.51
N GLU A 338 12.03 17.79 21.81
CA GLU A 338 12.61 17.60 23.13
C GLU A 338 11.83 18.36 24.21
N ASP A 339 11.47 19.62 23.98
CA ASP A 339 10.70 20.43 24.92
C ASP A 339 9.31 19.83 25.21
N TYR A 340 8.62 19.32 24.18
CA TYR A 340 7.33 18.64 24.33
C TYR A 340 7.45 17.34 25.10
N ILE A 341 8.45 16.51 24.80
CA ILE A 341 8.71 15.26 25.53
C ILE A 341 8.98 15.58 27.01
N ASN A 342 9.87 16.54 27.29
CA ASN A 342 10.20 16.96 28.64
C ASN A 342 9.00 17.52 29.41
N ASP A 343 8.18 18.36 28.78
CA ASP A 343 6.98 18.91 29.42
C ASP A 343 5.91 17.83 29.62
N SER A 344 5.79 16.87 28.71
CA SER A 344 4.85 15.75 28.83
C SER A 344 5.12 14.88 30.05
N LEU A 345 6.39 14.56 30.32
CA LEU A 345 6.82 13.78 31.49
C LEU A 345 6.58 14.55 32.80
N LYS A 346 6.50 15.88 32.74
CA LYS A 346 6.15 16.76 33.87
C LYS A 346 4.65 17.06 33.95
N GLY A 347 3.80 16.35 33.21
CA GLY A 347 2.34 16.56 33.24
C GLY A 347 1.87 17.84 32.55
N PHE A 348 2.66 18.34 31.59
CA PHE A 348 2.43 19.54 30.78
C PHE A 348 2.33 20.84 31.60
N GLU A 349 3.19 21.01 32.60
CA GLU A 349 3.22 22.21 33.45
C GLU A 349 3.44 23.51 32.66
N LYS A 350 4.43 23.54 31.76
CA LYS A 350 4.73 24.74 30.94
C LYS A 350 3.55 25.06 30.03
N TYR A 351 2.99 24.05 29.36
CA TYR A 351 1.86 24.24 28.46
C TYR A 351 0.61 24.70 29.24
N LYS A 352 0.24 24.02 30.33
CA LYS A 352 -0.92 24.42 31.16
C LYS A 352 -0.75 25.83 31.74
N ALA A 353 0.45 26.21 32.16
CA ALA A 353 0.73 27.58 32.63
C ALA A 353 0.50 28.62 31.51
N LYS A 354 0.87 28.31 30.27
CA LYS A 354 0.65 29.18 29.12
C LYS A 354 -0.84 29.31 28.77
N LEU A 355 -1.60 28.22 28.77
CA LEU A 355 -3.04 28.25 28.54
C LEU A 355 -3.78 29.10 29.57
N LYS A 356 -3.37 29.02 30.85
CA LYS A 356 -3.88 29.88 31.92
C LYS A 356 -3.61 31.36 31.62
N LYS A 357 -2.39 31.71 31.16
CA LYS A 357 -2.05 33.10 30.78
C LYS A 357 -2.89 33.61 29.60
N LEU A 358 -3.16 32.76 28.62
CA LEU A 358 -3.97 33.10 27.43
C LEU A 358 -5.48 32.98 27.65
N LYS A 359 -5.93 32.55 28.84
CA LYS A 359 -7.34 32.29 29.17
C LYS A 359 -8.02 31.30 28.22
N LEU A 360 -7.26 30.35 27.68
CA LEU A 360 -7.76 29.30 26.80
C LEU A 360 -8.12 28.07 27.65
N LYS A 361 -9.27 27.45 27.36
CA LYS A 361 -9.68 26.16 27.92
C LYS A 361 -9.51 25.09 26.86
N ILE A 362 -8.78 24.03 27.18
CA ILE A 362 -8.56 22.86 26.33
C ILE A 362 -9.04 21.65 27.12
N SER A 363 -9.69 20.68 26.45
CA SER A 363 -10.11 19.43 27.11
C SER A 363 -8.89 18.65 27.61
N ASP A 364 -9.01 18.03 28.79
CA ASP A 364 -7.92 17.22 29.35
C ASP A 364 -7.56 16.02 28.46
N ASP A 365 -8.52 15.52 27.66
CA ASP A 365 -8.30 14.43 26.69
C ASP A 365 -7.21 14.76 25.66
N ILE A 366 -7.02 16.04 25.34
CA ILE A 366 -6.01 16.47 24.37
C ILE A 366 -4.60 16.23 24.93
N PHE A 367 -4.39 16.43 26.23
CA PHE A 367 -3.09 16.17 26.87
C PHE A 367 -2.73 14.68 26.91
N ILE A 368 -3.72 13.79 26.81
CA ILE A 368 -3.49 12.34 26.69
C ILE A 368 -2.98 12.01 25.29
N LYS A 369 -3.43 12.73 24.25
CA LYS A 369 -3.06 12.49 22.84
C LYS A 369 -1.70 13.10 22.45
N ILE A 370 -1.34 14.27 23.00
CA ILE A 370 -0.11 15.01 22.63
C ILE A 370 1.18 14.17 22.71
N PRO A 371 1.45 13.39 23.78
CA PRO A 371 2.69 12.60 23.87
C PRO A 371 2.86 11.65 22.69
N ASN A 372 1.80 10.94 22.31
CA ASN A 372 1.83 10.01 21.19
C ASN A 372 2.05 10.74 19.86
N MET A 373 1.37 11.87 19.63
CA MET A 373 1.56 12.68 18.41
C MET A 373 3.02 13.17 18.26
N ILE A 374 3.66 13.56 19.36
CA ILE A 374 5.06 14.02 19.35
C ILE A 374 6.02 12.85 19.08
N LEU A 375 5.78 11.69 19.69
CA LEU A 375 6.60 10.50 19.45
C LEU A 375 6.41 9.95 18.04
N GLU A 376 5.20 9.97 17.51
CA GLU A 376 4.93 9.61 16.11
C GLU A 376 5.63 10.57 15.14
N LEU A 377 5.60 11.87 15.42
CA LEU A 377 6.36 12.86 14.64
C LEU A 377 7.87 12.58 14.68
N LEU A 378 8.41 12.24 15.86
CA LEU A 378 9.80 11.84 16.02
C LEU A 378 10.14 10.58 15.21
N ILE A 379 9.31 9.53 15.31
CA ILE A 379 9.47 8.28 14.58
C ILE A 379 9.48 8.54 13.07
N VAL A 380 8.55 9.35 12.56
CA VAL A 380 8.49 9.68 11.13
C VAL A 380 9.73 10.46 10.69
N CYS A 381 10.23 11.39 11.51
CA CYS A 381 11.50 12.07 11.25
C CYS A 381 12.67 11.08 11.16
N LEU A 382 12.74 10.12 12.09
CA LEU A 382 13.76 9.08 12.12
C LEU A 382 13.67 8.10 10.93
N GLN A 383 12.46 7.76 10.47
CA GLN A 383 12.25 6.88 9.33
C GLN A 383 12.66 7.50 7.99
N HIS A 384 12.62 8.83 7.87
CA HIS A 384 12.85 9.51 6.59
C HIS A 384 14.14 10.34 6.53
N CYS A 385 14.53 10.96 7.64
CA CYS A 385 15.73 11.79 7.76
C CYS A 385 16.50 11.46 9.07
N PRO A 386 16.95 10.21 9.27
CA PRO A 386 17.59 9.79 10.52
C PRO A 386 18.87 10.58 10.83
N THR A 387 19.63 10.98 9.81
CA THR A 387 20.92 11.67 9.95
C THR A 387 20.80 12.98 10.72
N ASN A 388 19.84 13.84 10.37
CA ASN A 388 19.66 15.15 11.01
C ASN A 388 19.31 15.00 12.50
N PHE A 389 18.42 14.07 12.85
CA PHE A 389 18.06 13.85 14.25
C PHE A 389 19.21 13.18 15.03
N ARG A 390 19.92 12.22 14.42
CA ARG A 390 21.11 11.62 15.03
C ARG A 390 22.15 12.69 15.35
N GLN A 391 22.47 13.58 14.40
CA GLN A 391 23.36 14.73 14.60
C GLN A 391 22.90 15.64 15.73
N TYR A 392 21.59 15.88 15.85
CA TYR A 392 21.05 16.64 16.98
C TYR A 392 21.33 15.94 18.32
N VAL A 393 21.08 14.63 18.42
CA VAL A 393 21.31 13.84 19.64
C VAL A 393 22.78 13.82 20.08
N ILE A 394 23.72 13.81 19.13
CA ILE A 394 25.18 13.86 19.43
C ILE A 394 25.76 15.28 19.45
N SER A 395 24.95 16.32 19.27
CA SER A 395 25.43 17.71 19.22
C SER A 395 26.17 18.12 20.49
N GLU A 396 27.11 19.07 20.40
CA GLU A 396 27.88 19.57 21.55
C GLU A 396 26.97 19.99 22.72
N HIS A 397 25.83 20.63 22.42
CA HIS A 397 24.83 21.00 23.41
C HIS A 397 24.30 19.80 24.20
N GLN A 398 23.93 18.71 23.51
CA GLN A 398 23.49 17.47 24.15
C GLN A 398 24.63 16.82 24.94
N GLN A 399 25.86 16.80 24.40
CA GLN A 399 27.02 16.20 25.08
C GLN A 399 27.31 16.87 26.43
N VAL A 400 27.32 18.21 26.47
CA VAL A 400 27.56 18.99 27.70
C VAL A 400 26.53 18.67 28.78
N LEU A 401 25.27 18.45 28.38
CA LEU A 401 24.17 18.08 29.27
C LEU A 401 24.06 16.57 29.53
N LYS A 402 25.01 15.77 29.05
CA LYS A 402 25.05 14.31 29.15
C LYS A 402 23.87 13.61 28.45
N TYR A 403 23.49 14.09 27.27
CA TYR A 403 22.49 13.51 26.38
C TYR A 403 21.09 13.39 27.00
N PRO A 404 20.48 14.50 27.50
CA PRO A 404 19.19 14.46 28.19
C PRO A 404 18.10 13.77 27.37
N LEU A 405 17.96 14.11 26.09
CA LEU A 405 16.94 13.51 25.22
C LEU A 405 17.16 12.01 25.03
N PHE A 406 18.42 11.58 24.84
CA PHE A 406 18.70 10.17 24.63
C PHE A 406 18.48 9.35 25.91
N ASN A 407 18.85 9.88 27.07
CA ASN A 407 18.54 9.26 28.37
C ASN A 407 17.04 9.05 28.50
N ILE A 408 16.23 10.08 28.22
CA ILE A 408 14.77 9.99 28.30
C ILE A 408 14.24 8.89 27.39
N ILE A 409 14.71 8.82 26.13
CA ILE A 409 14.26 7.80 25.19
C ILE A 409 14.60 6.39 25.71
N VAL A 410 15.83 6.17 26.18
CA VAL A 410 16.27 4.85 26.68
C VAL A 410 15.54 4.45 27.96
N GLU A 411 15.37 5.37 28.90
CA GLU A 411 14.70 5.10 30.19
C GLU A 411 13.23 4.72 30.00
N ASN A 412 12.55 5.33 29.02
CA ASN A 412 11.13 5.09 28.75
C ASN A 412 10.88 3.99 27.71
N ALA A 413 11.88 3.56 26.93
CA ALA A 413 11.72 2.56 25.87
C ALA A 413 11.15 1.22 26.36
N PHE A 414 11.51 0.78 27.56
CA PHE A 414 11.03 -0.50 28.10
C PHE A 414 9.58 -0.42 28.64
N GLN A 415 9.02 0.78 28.77
CA GLN A 415 7.68 1.00 29.32
C GLN A 415 6.67 1.44 28.25
N ASN A 416 7.14 1.93 27.09
CA ASN A 416 6.29 2.49 26.05
C ASN A 416 6.84 2.13 24.65
N GLU A 417 5.97 1.56 23.82
CA GLU A 417 6.32 1.04 22.50
C GLU A 417 6.81 2.11 21.51
N LEU A 418 6.32 3.34 21.60
CA LEU A 418 6.75 4.43 20.72
C LEU A 418 8.18 4.89 21.05
N TYR A 419 8.53 4.96 22.34
CA TYR A 419 9.92 5.20 22.75
C TYR A 419 10.84 4.05 22.31
N MET A 420 10.36 2.80 22.38
CA MET A 420 11.10 1.64 21.90
C MET A 420 11.35 1.70 20.39
N GLU A 421 10.34 2.08 19.61
CA GLU A 421 10.48 2.25 18.16
C GLU A 421 11.46 3.38 17.81
N ALA A 422 11.34 4.53 18.49
CA ALA A 422 12.29 5.63 18.34
C ALA A 422 13.73 5.20 18.69
N LEU A 423 13.92 4.44 19.77
CA LEU A 423 15.22 3.90 20.15
C LEU A 423 15.79 2.97 19.07
N LYS A 424 14.98 2.04 18.55
CA LYS A 424 15.41 1.10 17.49
C LYS A 424 15.87 1.85 16.23
N LEU A 425 15.13 2.88 15.81
CA LEU A 425 15.48 3.69 14.64
C LEU A 425 16.73 4.55 14.87
N LEU A 426 16.88 5.09 16.09
CA LEU A 426 18.07 5.83 16.48
C LEU A 426 19.32 4.98 16.32
N ILE A 427 19.31 3.78 16.92
CA ILE A 427 20.46 2.86 16.92
C ILE A 427 20.52 1.97 15.68
N ASP A 428 19.67 2.21 14.68
CA ASP A 428 19.58 1.32 13.52
C ASP A 428 20.94 1.21 12.80
N ASN A 429 21.24 -0.03 12.43
CA ASN A 429 22.53 -0.44 11.89
C ASN A 429 22.43 -1.01 10.47
N ASN A 430 21.29 -0.84 9.81
CA ASN A 430 21.08 -1.36 8.45
C ASN A 430 21.82 -0.55 7.37
N SER A 431 22.22 0.70 7.66
CA SER A 431 22.96 1.55 6.72
C SER A 431 24.47 1.30 6.75
N GLU A 432 25.14 1.45 5.60
CA GLU A 432 26.61 1.42 5.50
C GLU A 432 27.26 2.59 6.25
N GLU A 433 26.54 3.70 6.43
CA GLU A 433 27.00 4.87 7.17
C GLU A 433 27.31 4.57 8.65
N GLN A 434 28.30 5.29 9.18
CA GLN A 434 28.60 5.28 10.62
C GLN A 434 27.46 5.92 11.39
N ASN A 435 26.96 5.24 12.41
CA ASN A 435 25.91 5.74 13.27
C ASN A 435 26.46 5.95 14.68
N GLU A 436 26.95 7.17 14.94
CA GLU A 436 27.54 7.56 16.22
C GLU A 436 26.56 7.43 17.41
N THR A 437 25.25 7.55 17.19
CA THR A 437 24.27 7.34 18.26
C THR A 437 24.21 5.88 18.73
N MET A 438 24.51 4.93 17.85
CA MET A 438 24.66 3.52 18.20
C MET A 438 25.90 3.30 19.06
N ASP A 439 27.02 3.92 18.72
CA ASP A 439 28.26 3.82 19.51
C ASP A 439 28.06 4.36 20.91
N LEU A 440 27.42 5.52 21.00
CA LEU A 440 27.01 6.11 22.27
C LEU A 440 26.08 5.16 23.06
N PHE A 441 25.11 4.53 22.39
CA PHE A 441 24.22 3.54 23.00
C PHE A 441 24.98 2.34 23.56
N LEU A 442 25.85 1.72 22.75
CA LEU A 442 26.62 0.54 23.11
C LEU A 442 27.56 0.80 24.29
N ILE A 443 28.12 2.01 24.39
CA ILE A 443 29.06 2.37 25.45
C ILE A 443 28.33 2.77 26.75
N GLN A 444 27.31 3.63 26.67
CA GLN A 444 26.73 4.25 27.88
C GLN A 444 25.47 3.57 28.41
N PHE A 445 24.69 2.93 27.52
CA PHE A 445 23.32 2.52 27.82
C PHE A 445 23.15 1.00 27.80
N TYR A 446 23.69 0.35 26.77
CA TYR A 446 23.58 -1.10 26.61
C TYR A 446 24.14 -1.91 27.80
N PRO A 447 25.25 -1.52 28.46
CA PRO A 447 25.72 -2.20 29.67
C PRO A 447 24.72 -2.13 30.83
N LYS A 448 24.05 -0.97 31.00
CA LYS A 448 23.02 -0.80 32.05
C LYS A 448 21.82 -1.71 31.80
N ILE A 449 21.37 -1.79 30.55
CA ILE A 449 20.24 -2.65 30.14
C ILE A 449 20.61 -4.13 30.36
N THR A 450 21.76 -4.54 29.84
CA THR A 450 22.19 -5.94 29.92
C THR A 450 22.42 -6.39 31.37
N ASN A 451 22.88 -5.50 32.27
CA ASN A 451 23.10 -5.83 33.68
C ASN A 451 21.81 -6.02 34.48
N GLN A 452 20.68 -5.50 34.00
CA GLN A 452 19.37 -5.72 34.61
C GLN A 452 18.76 -7.09 34.23
N ILE A 453 19.33 -7.80 33.24
CA ILE A 453 18.87 -9.14 32.85
C ILE A 453 19.29 -10.16 33.90
N SER A 454 18.30 -10.76 34.56
CA SER A 454 18.47 -11.79 35.57
C SER A 454 17.24 -12.70 35.62
N HIS A 455 17.25 -13.71 36.49
CA HIS A 455 16.06 -14.53 36.76
C HIS A 455 14.85 -13.72 37.22
N LEU A 456 15.08 -12.59 37.91
CA LEU A 456 14.04 -11.74 38.49
C LEU A 456 13.48 -10.71 37.51
N SER A 457 14.09 -10.51 36.33
CA SER A 457 13.58 -9.53 35.38
C SER A 457 12.25 -9.97 34.77
N THR A 458 11.38 -9.00 34.51
CA THR A 458 10.04 -9.27 33.98
C THR A 458 10.11 -9.83 32.57
N LYS A 459 9.07 -10.56 32.18
CA LYS A 459 8.94 -11.12 30.82
C LYS A 459 9.01 -10.03 29.75
N GLU A 460 8.33 -8.92 29.97
CA GLU A 460 8.31 -7.76 29.07
C GLU A 460 9.71 -7.17 28.90
N TYR A 461 10.45 -7.01 30.00
CA TYR A 461 11.81 -6.50 29.95
C TYR A 461 12.74 -7.42 29.15
N LYS A 462 12.65 -8.75 29.36
CA LYS A 462 13.40 -9.75 28.56
C LYS A 462 13.02 -9.68 27.09
N GLN A 463 11.73 -9.51 26.77
CA GLN A 463 11.27 -9.39 25.39
C GLN A 463 11.84 -8.15 24.68
N GLN A 464 11.85 -7.00 25.35
CA GLN A 464 12.42 -5.76 24.78
C GLN A 464 13.93 -5.83 24.65
N PHE A 465 14.63 -6.42 25.64
CA PHE A 465 16.05 -6.68 25.54
C PHE A 465 16.40 -7.54 24.31
N LEU A 466 15.68 -8.65 24.11
CA LEU A 466 15.89 -9.51 22.94
C LEU A 466 15.60 -8.78 21.62
N GLU A 467 14.60 -7.89 21.58
CA GLU A 467 14.32 -7.05 20.40
C GLU A 467 15.48 -6.12 20.05
N ILE A 468 16.06 -5.43 21.05
CA ILE A 468 17.22 -4.55 20.84
C ILE A 468 18.42 -5.38 20.38
N SER A 469 18.74 -6.47 21.09
CA SER A 469 19.86 -7.33 20.75
C SER A 469 19.73 -7.94 19.36
N LEU A 470 18.52 -8.33 18.95
CA LEU A 470 18.26 -8.83 17.60
C LEU A 470 18.53 -7.75 16.53
N GLY A 471 18.07 -6.51 16.77
CA GLY A 471 18.34 -5.38 15.87
C GLY A 471 19.84 -5.12 15.70
N LEU A 472 20.59 -5.09 16.80
CA LEU A 472 22.04 -4.85 16.78
C LEU A 472 22.81 -5.95 16.03
N VAL A 473 22.45 -7.21 16.24
CA VAL A 473 23.16 -8.38 15.69
C VAL A 473 22.96 -8.53 14.17
N ARG A 474 21.86 -8.02 13.59
CA ARG A 474 21.54 -8.20 12.15
C ARG A 474 22.67 -7.78 11.19
N ALA A 475 23.37 -6.68 11.48
CA ALA A 475 24.50 -6.21 10.67
C ALA A 475 25.88 -6.60 11.25
N MET A 476 25.92 -7.09 12.50
CA MET A 476 27.12 -7.59 13.21
C MET A 476 28.41 -6.76 12.99
N LYS A 477 28.31 -5.43 13.08
CA LYS A 477 29.48 -4.53 12.98
C LYS A 477 30.50 -4.79 14.11
N PRO A 478 31.79 -4.47 13.95
CA PRO A 478 32.83 -4.74 14.95
C PRO A 478 32.52 -4.21 16.37
N GLN A 479 31.97 -3.00 16.48
CA GLN A 479 31.60 -2.39 17.76
C GLN A 479 30.46 -3.17 18.45
N VAL A 480 29.52 -3.73 17.69
CA VAL A 480 28.45 -4.59 18.21
C VAL A 480 29.03 -5.90 18.73
N LYS A 481 29.97 -6.52 17.98
CA LYS A 481 30.69 -7.72 18.43
C LYS A 481 31.35 -7.49 19.78
N GLU A 482 32.13 -6.42 19.90
CA GLU A 482 32.82 -6.06 21.15
C GLU A 482 31.83 -5.88 22.30
N ALA A 483 30.75 -5.13 22.07
CA ALA A 483 29.72 -4.91 23.08
C ALA A 483 28.99 -6.20 23.51
N ILE A 484 28.76 -7.15 22.60
CA ILE A 484 28.15 -8.45 22.90
C ILE A 484 29.05 -9.27 23.83
N ILE A 485 30.35 -9.33 23.52
CA ILE A 485 31.35 -10.08 24.29
C ILE A 485 31.51 -9.45 25.68
N ILE A 486 31.80 -8.14 25.75
CA ILE A 486 32.04 -7.42 27.01
C ILE A 486 30.84 -7.55 27.97
N ASN A 487 29.61 -7.44 27.44
CA ASN A 487 28.40 -7.47 28.26
C ASN A 487 27.83 -8.88 28.47
N GLN A 488 28.53 -9.95 28.03
CA GLN A 488 28.12 -11.35 28.18
C GLN A 488 26.69 -11.60 27.66
N VAL A 489 26.35 -10.99 26.52
CA VAL A 489 24.98 -11.00 25.99
C VAL A 489 24.56 -12.42 25.61
N ILE A 490 25.46 -13.21 25.01
CA ILE A 490 25.19 -14.58 24.59
C ILE A 490 24.82 -15.46 25.79
N LEU A 491 25.57 -15.37 26.89
CA LEU A 491 25.26 -16.06 28.14
C LEU A 491 23.86 -15.70 28.68
N LYS A 492 23.52 -14.42 28.69
CA LYS A 492 22.20 -13.92 29.12
C LYS A 492 21.07 -14.43 28.21
N ILE A 493 21.30 -14.51 26.90
CA ILE A 493 20.36 -15.10 25.93
C ILE A 493 20.19 -16.60 26.19
N GLY A 494 21.29 -17.32 26.45
CA GLY A 494 21.26 -18.74 26.81
C GLY A 494 20.45 -18.99 28.07
N PHE A 495 20.56 -18.11 29.07
CA PHE A 495 19.71 -18.15 30.26
C PHE A 495 18.22 -17.99 29.90
N ILE A 496 17.85 -16.96 29.12
CA ILE A 496 16.45 -16.71 28.73
C ILE A 496 15.88 -17.87 27.89
N LEU A 497 16.71 -18.51 27.05
CA LEU A 497 16.32 -19.65 26.22
C LEU A 497 15.81 -20.84 27.05
N GLN A 498 16.29 -21.02 28.28
CA GLN A 498 15.86 -22.09 29.18
C GLN A 498 14.49 -21.83 29.82
N GLU A 499 13.96 -20.60 29.72
CA GLU A 499 12.61 -20.32 30.19
C GLU A 499 11.59 -20.96 29.25
N ASN A 500 10.60 -21.67 29.80
CA ASN A 500 9.53 -22.35 29.04
C ASN A 500 8.53 -21.35 28.42
N GLN A 501 9.01 -20.43 27.60
CA GLN A 501 8.23 -19.39 26.93
C GLN A 501 8.57 -19.33 25.44
N LYS A 502 7.67 -19.85 24.60
CA LYS A 502 7.88 -20.02 23.16
C LYS A 502 8.32 -18.75 22.42
N LEU A 503 7.72 -17.60 22.76
CA LEU A 503 8.03 -16.31 22.13
C LEU A 503 9.47 -15.86 22.41
N LEU A 504 9.93 -15.99 23.66
CA LEU A 504 11.30 -15.62 24.04
C LEU A 504 12.30 -16.59 23.41
N GLN A 505 12.02 -17.88 23.46
CA GLN A 505 12.88 -18.92 22.86
C GLN A 505 13.09 -18.69 21.36
N THR A 506 12.02 -18.36 20.63
CA THR A 506 12.11 -18.06 19.19
C THR A 506 13.06 -16.89 18.91
N LYS A 507 12.96 -15.80 19.68
CA LYS A 507 13.86 -14.64 19.52
C LYS A 507 15.30 -14.96 19.92
N CYS A 508 15.50 -15.70 21.02
CA CYS A 508 16.82 -16.16 21.42
C CYS A 508 17.50 -16.98 20.31
N LEU A 509 16.78 -17.93 19.72
CA LEU A 509 17.30 -18.77 18.63
C LEU A 509 17.59 -17.95 17.37
N GLN A 510 16.76 -16.98 17.01
CA GLN A 510 17.04 -16.05 15.90
C GLN A 510 18.35 -15.28 16.12
N ILE A 511 18.58 -14.77 17.33
CA ILE A 511 19.83 -14.06 17.66
C ILE A 511 21.02 -15.02 17.58
N ILE A 512 20.93 -16.19 18.22
CA ILE A 512 22.01 -17.19 18.22
C ILE A 512 22.36 -17.61 16.79
N LYS A 513 21.36 -17.83 15.93
CA LYS A 513 21.56 -18.14 14.51
C LYS A 513 22.39 -17.07 13.81
N LEU A 514 22.02 -15.80 13.94
CA LEU A 514 22.75 -14.69 13.31
C LEU A 514 24.18 -14.58 13.83
N ILE A 515 24.37 -14.78 15.15
CA ILE A 515 25.70 -14.79 15.77
C ILE A 515 26.55 -15.94 15.22
N CYS A 516 26.02 -17.17 15.10
CA CYS A 516 26.72 -18.32 14.52
C CYS A 516 27.13 -18.09 13.05
N LEU A 517 26.31 -17.37 12.28
CA LEU A 517 26.61 -17.05 10.88
C LEU A 517 27.82 -16.12 10.71
N SER A 518 28.22 -15.37 11.75
CA SER A 518 29.41 -14.52 11.69
C SER A 518 30.72 -15.30 11.49
N ARG A 519 30.76 -16.59 11.89
CA ARG A 519 31.92 -17.49 11.79
C ARG A 519 33.20 -16.93 12.42
N ASP A 520 33.07 -16.08 13.43
CA ASP A 520 34.18 -15.42 14.12
C ASP A 520 34.66 -16.24 15.33
N ASP A 521 35.98 -16.35 15.54
CA ASP A 521 36.56 -17.22 16.57
C ASP A 521 36.31 -16.74 18.01
N ASP A 522 36.26 -15.43 18.26
CA ASP A 522 35.95 -14.90 19.59
C ASP A 522 34.50 -15.18 19.94
N ILE A 523 33.61 -14.98 18.97
CA ILE A 523 32.19 -15.30 19.09
C ILE A 523 31.97 -16.81 19.27
N ASN A 524 32.73 -17.65 18.56
CA ASN A 524 32.65 -19.10 18.71
C ASN A 524 32.94 -19.53 20.16
N ASN A 525 33.87 -18.86 20.86
CA ASN A 525 34.14 -19.14 22.27
C ASN A 525 32.94 -18.78 23.17
N GLU A 526 32.23 -17.70 22.88
CA GLU A 526 31.00 -17.34 23.60
C GLU A 526 29.86 -18.33 23.30
N ILE A 527 29.72 -18.78 22.05
CA ILE A 527 28.70 -19.79 21.67
C ILE A 527 28.94 -21.10 22.42
N ILE A 528 30.20 -21.53 22.58
CA ILE A 528 30.54 -22.74 23.35
C ILE A 528 29.90 -22.72 24.74
N MET A 529 29.87 -21.56 25.39
CA MET A 529 29.32 -21.44 26.73
C MET A 529 27.80 -21.66 26.82
N ILE A 530 27.06 -21.49 25.73
CA ILE A 530 25.60 -21.68 25.69
C ILE A 530 25.17 -23.02 25.07
N ILE A 531 26.12 -23.83 24.59
CA ILE A 531 25.84 -25.18 24.08
C ILE A 531 25.03 -26.02 25.08
N PRO A 532 25.34 -26.05 26.39
CA PRO A 532 24.52 -26.80 27.36
C PRO A 532 23.05 -26.35 27.36
N ASN A 533 22.80 -25.04 27.20
CA ASN A 533 21.47 -24.47 27.14
C ASN A 533 20.74 -24.91 25.87
N LEU A 534 21.41 -24.88 24.71
CA LEU A 534 20.86 -25.38 23.44
C LEU A 534 20.50 -26.87 23.51
N ILE A 535 21.41 -27.69 24.05
CA ILE A 535 21.22 -29.14 24.20
C ILE A 535 20.06 -29.46 25.16
N ASN A 536 19.95 -28.75 26.29
CA ASN A 536 18.85 -28.96 27.22
C ASN A 536 17.48 -28.68 26.59
N VAL A 537 17.37 -27.61 25.79
CA VAL A 537 16.09 -27.26 25.17
C VAL A 537 15.74 -28.26 24.06
N ILE A 538 16.68 -28.63 23.19
CA ILE A 538 16.40 -29.59 22.10
C ILE A 538 16.06 -30.99 22.61
N LEU A 539 16.69 -31.44 23.72
CA LEU A 539 16.37 -32.72 24.35
C LEU A 539 15.02 -32.72 25.06
N SER A 540 14.49 -31.55 25.44
CA SER A 540 13.16 -31.44 26.06
C SER A 540 11.98 -31.55 25.07
N TYR A 541 12.26 -31.63 23.76
CA TYR A 541 11.26 -31.73 22.69
C TYR A 541 10.35 -32.97 22.82
N LYS A 542 9.03 -32.78 22.84
CA LYS A 542 8.03 -33.87 23.00
C LYS A 542 7.18 -34.18 21.76
N GLY A 543 7.41 -33.52 20.61
CA GLY A 543 6.72 -33.81 19.34
C GLY A 543 5.97 -32.62 18.69
N LEU A 544 5.10 -32.94 17.72
CA LEU A 544 4.61 -32.10 16.60
C LEU A 544 4.03 -30.69 16.91
N ARG A 545 3.73 -30.32 18.15
CA ARG A 545 3.19 -28.98 18.51
C ARG A 545 4.27 -27.90 18.66
N GLU A 546 5.56 -28.23 18.51
CA GLU A 546 6.70 -27.34 18.70
C GLU A 546 7.69 -27.35 17.52
N ASN A 547 7.17 -27.56 16.30
CA ASN A 547 7.99 -27.70 15.10
C ASN A 547 8.88 -26.48 14.81
N LEU A 548 8.40 -25.25 15.09
CA LEU A 548 9.15 -24.03 14.76
C LEU A 548 10.44 -23.88 15.59
N ILE A 549 10.36 -24.07 16.91
CA ILE A 549 11.53 -23.94 17.81
C ILE A 549 12.53 -25.05 17.50
N PHE A 550 12.04 -26.28 17.35
CA PHE A 550 12.88 -27.43 17.01
C PHE A 550 13.58 -27.25 15.66
N SER A 551 12.88 -26.76 14.64
CA SER A 551 13.45 -26.46 13.33
C SER A 551 14.55 -25.40 13.40
N GLN A 552 14.32 -24.31 14.14
CA GLN A 552 15.33 -23.26 14.34
C GLN A 552 16.57 -23.78 15.07
N GLN A 553 16.39 -24.67 16.06
CA GLN A 553 17.52 -25.30 16.75
C GLN A 553 18.34 -26.18 15.79
N LEU A 554 17.67 -27.02 15.00
CA LEU A 554 18.35 -27.87 14.01
C LEU A 554 19.09 -27.04 12.97
N GLU A 555 18.54 -25.89 12.57
CA GLU A 555 19.22 -24.97 11.66
C GLU A 555 20.50 -24.39 12.28
N ILE A 556 20.47 -23.99 13.56
CA ILE A 556 21.67 -23.54 14.27
C ILE A 556 22.72 -24.66 14.33
N ILE A 557 22.30 -25.89 14.65
CA ILE A 557 23.19 -27.06 14.70
C ILE A 557 23.79 -27.36 13.33
N LYS A 558 22.99 -27.26 12.26
CA LYS A 558 23.46 -27.38 10.87
C LYS A 558 24.52 -26.32 10.57
N ILE A 559 24.28 -25.05 10.92
CA ILE A 559 25.25 -23.96 10.75
C ILE A 559 26.56 -24.23 11.51
N ILE A 560 26.49 -24.78 12.73
CA ILE A 560 27.67 -25.17 13.51
C ILE A 560 28.48 -26.26 12.78
N TYR A 561 27.81 -27.29 12.23
CA TYR A 561 28.47 -28.35 11.47
C TYR A 561 29.00 -27.90 10.11
N GLU A 562 28.37 -26.92 9.46
CA GLU A 562 28.88 -26.29 8.24
C GLU A 562 30.07 -25.37 8.50
N GLY A 563 30.24 -24.91 9.74
CA GLY A 563 31.35 -24.07 10.18
C GLY A 563 32.69 -24.78 10.15
N ILE A 564 33.78 -23.99 10.10
CA ILE A 564 35.17 -24.49 10.05
C ILE A 564 35.72 -24.76 11.46
N SER A 565 35.09 -24.21 12.51
CA SER A 565 35.58 -24.31 13.89
C SER A 565 35.41 -25.71 14.48
N GLN A 566 36.49 -26.51 14.45
CA GLN A 566 36.51 -27.85 15.05
C GLN A 566 36.25 -27.83 16.55
N LYS A 567 36.71 -26.78 17.26
CA LYS A 567 36.50 -26.61 18.71
C LYS A 567 35.02 -26.51 19.05
N LEU A 568 34.25 -25.77 18.26
CA LEU A 568 32.81 -25.59 18.45
C LEU A 568 32.06 -26.91 18.20
N ILE A 569 32.41 -27.62 17.13
CA ILE A 569 31.84 -28.94 16.79
C ILE A 569 32.12 -29.96 17.89
N GLN A 570 33.37 -30.05 18.36
CA GLN A 570 33.76 -30.96 19.45
C GLN A 570 32.98 -30.66 20.73
N SER A 571 32.87 -29.38 21.12
CA SER A 571 32.12 -28.99 22.31
C SER A 571 30.64 -29.35 22.22
N LEU A 572 30.03 -29.24 21.03
CA LEU A 572 28.63 -29.63 20.81
C LEU A 572 28.43 -31.15 21.00
N GLU A 573 29.32 -31.94 20.41
CA GLU A 573 29.25 -33.41 20.48
C GLU A 573 29.53 -33.93 21.88
N ASP A 574 30.51 -33.35 22.58
CA ASP A 574 30.86 -33.75 23.93
C ASP A 574 29.75 -33.40 24.93
N GLU A 575 29.10 -32.25 24.77
CA GLU A 575 27.97 -31.87 25.64
C GLU A 575 26.74 -32.74 25.38
N LEU A 576 26.47 -33.14 24.12
CA LEU A 576 25.41 -34.08 23.81
C LEU A 576 25.68 -35.46 24.46
N LYS A 577 26.92 -35.98 24.35
CA LYS A 577 27.31 -37.27 24.98
C LYS A 577 27.14 -37.27 26.50
N LYS A 578 27.43 -36.16 27.18
CA LYS A 578 27.18 -36.04 28.64
C LYS A 578 25.71 -36.26 29.04
N ARG A 579 24.77 -36.18 28.08
CA ARG A 579 23.32 -36.32 28.29
C ARG A 579 22.75 -37.66 27.78
N GLU A 580 23.60 -38.67 27.58
CA GLU A 580 23.22 -40.03 27.12
C GLU A 580 22.03 -40.65 27.89
N ASN A 581 21.90 -40.34 29.18
CA ASN A 581 20.85 -40.88 30.05
C ASN A 581 19.45 -40.24 29.85
N GLN A 582 19.29 -39.25 28.97
CA GLN A 582 18.01 -38.56 28.76
C GLN A 582 17.12 -39.30 27.75
N THR A 583 15.80 -39.25 27.94
CA THR A 583 14.81 -40.03 27.19
C THR A 583 14.84 -39.81 25.67
N ASN A 584 15.19 -38.60 25.22
CA ASN A 584 15.22 -38.23 23.81
C ASN A 584 16.62 -38.31 23.18
N TYR A 585 17.64 -38.71 23.93
CA TYR A 585 19.04 -38.67 23.49
C TYR A 585 19.26 -39.42 22.17
N GLN A 586 18.87 -40.70 22.08
CA GLN A 586 19.17 -41.53 20.91
C GLN A 586 18.61 -40.92 19.62
N ARG A 587 17.37 -40.43 19.68
CA ARG A 587 16.71 -39.78 18.54
C ARG A 587 17.44 -38.50 18.11
N ILE A 588 17.81 -37.64 19.05
CA ILE A 588 18.52 -36.38 18.74
C ILE A 588 19.94 -36.66 18.24
N HIS A 589 20.63 -37.63 18.85
CA HIS A 589 21.96 -38.08 18.43
C HIS A 589 21.96 -38.57 16.97
N ASP A 590 20.98 -39.38 16.58
CA ASP A 590 20.87 -39.86 15.19
C ASP A 590 20.60 -38.72 14.19
N ILE A 591 19.79 -37.74 14.58
CA ILE A 591 19.56 -36.52 13.78
C ILE A 591 20.87 -35.74 13.59
N PHE A 592 21.64 -35.53 14.67
CA PHE A 592 22.92 -34.80 14.60
C PHE A 592 23.93 -35.54 13.72
N LYS A 593 24.01 -36.87 13.86
CA LYS A 593 24.86 -37.71 13.03
C LYS A 593 24.50 -37.60 11.54
N ASN A 594 23.21 -37.60 11.21
CA ASN A 594 22.73 -37.43 9.84
C ASN A 594 23.05 -36.02 9.31
N LEU A 595 22.81 -34.97 10.10
CA LEU A 595 23.15 -33.59 9.74
C LEU A 595 24.65 -33.44 9.46
N LYS A 596 25.51 -33.91 10.37
CA LYS A 596 26.97 -33.90 10.20
C LYS A 596 27.39 -34.61 8.91
N ASN A 597 26.88 -35.81 8.66
CA ASN A 597 27.20 -36.57 7.45
C ASN A 597 26.77 -35.85 6.17
N ASN A 598 25.62 -35.17 6.18
CA ASN A 598 25.11 -34.41 5.04
C ASN A 598 25.95 -33.15 4.79
N CYS A 599 26.33 -32.41 5.83
CA CYS A 599 27.21 -31.24 5.71
C CYS A 599 28.60 -31.64 5.17
N MET A 600 29.18 -32.74 5.66
CA MET A 600 30.46 -33.24 5.17
C MET A 600 30.38 -33.61 3.67
N LYS A 601 29.30 -34.27 3.23
CA LYS A 601 29.09 -34.61 1.81
C LYS A 601 29.00 -33.36 0.91
N GLN A 602 28.34 -32.29 1.36
CA GLN A 602 28.22 -31.03 0.60
C GLN A 602 29.54 -30.24 0.51
N GLN A 603 30.39 -30.31 1.54
CA GLN A 603 31.73 -29.72 1.53
C GLN A 603 32.68 -30.44 0.54
N PHE A 604 32.52 -31.77 0.36
CA PHE A 604 33.28 -32.53 -0.64
C PHE A 604 32.80 -32.31 -2.09
N SER A 605 31.51 -32.04 -2.32
CA SER A 605 30.99 -31.73 -3.68
C SER A 605 31.28 -30.29 -4.13
N SER A 606 31.41 -29.34 -3.20
CA SER A 606 31.73 -27.93 -3.52
C SER A 606 33.21 -27.69 -3.82
N GLN A 607 34.12 -28.61 -3.43
CA GLN A 607 35.53 -28.57 -3.85
C GLN A 607 35.76 -29.05 -5.30
N THR A 608 34.76 -29.65 -5.95
CA THR A 608 34.86 -30.12 -7.36
C THR A 608 34.19 -29.20 -8.38
N GLN A 609 33.50 -28.14 -7.96
CA GLN A 609 32.91 -27.14 -8.85
C GLN A 609 33.18 -25.72 -8.35
N SER A 610 34.40 -25.24 -8.56
CA SER A 610 34.71 -23.81 -8.48
C SER A 610 34.99 -23.28 -9.88
N GLN A 611 33.92 -23.02 -10.65
CA GLN A 611 33.86 -21.94 -11.64
C GLN A 611 32.42 -21.78 -12.15
N SER A 612 31.85 -20.62 -11.81
CA SER A 612 30.63 -19.97 -12.31
C SER A 612 29.41 -19.93 -11.37
N GLN A 613 28.95 -18.68 -11.18
CA GLN A 613 27.67 -18.21 -10.65
C GLN A 613 27.49 -18.12 -9.13
N MET A 614 27.84 -16.93 -8.61
CA MET A 614 27.06 -16.30 -7.55
C MET A 614 25.64 -16.00 -8.08
N GLN A 615 24.66 -16.10 -7.18
CA GLN A 615 23.21 -15.88 -7.34
C GLN A 615 22.41 -17.06 -7.90
N SER A 616 21.96 -17.93 -6.99
CA SER A 616 20.61 -18.50 -7.09
C SER A 616 20.07 -18.83 -5.70
N ARG A 617 18.79 -18.47 -5.49
CA ARG A 617 18.00 -18.74 -4.28
C ARG A 617 17.94 -20.25 -4.04
N TYR A 618 18.29 -20.69 -2.84
CA TYR A 618 18.09 -22.09 -2.40
C TYR A 618 16.65 -22.27 -1.90
N ASN A 619 15.90 -23.17 -2.55
CA ASN A 619 14.52 -23.54 -2.21
C ASN A 619 14.50 -24.46 -0.98
N VAL A 620 13.77 -24.04 0.05
CA VAL A 620 13.68 -24.66 1.39
C VAL A 620 12.69 -25.84 1.45
N VAL A 621 11.96 -26.13 0.38
CA VAL A 621 10.79 -27.02 0.41
C VAL A 621 11.14 -28.51 0.32
N ASP A 622 12.23 -28.88 -0.36
CA ASP A 622 12.55 -30.30 -0.60
C ASP A 622 13.27 -30.99 0.58
N ASP A 623 14.06 -30.24 1.35
CA ASP A 623 14.81 -30.78 2.51
C ASP A 623 13.92 -31.00 3.75
N GLU A 624 12.80 -30.27 3.88
CA GLU A 624 11.82 -30.51 4.95
C GLU A 624 11.13 -31.86 4.78
N MET A 625 10.84 -32.26 3.54
CA MET A 625 10.04 -33.45 3.22
C MET A 625 10.76 -34.77 3.53
N ASP A 626 12.09 -34.81 3.44
CA ASP A 626 12.89 -36.00 3.77
C ASP A 626 13.23 -36.09 5.27
N LEU A 627 13.28 -34.96 5.99
CA LEU A 627 13.39 -34.96 7.45
C LEU A 627 12.13 -35.57 8.10
N PHE A 628 10.93 -35.27 7.56
CA PHE A 628 9.65 -35.80 8.05
C PHE A 628 9.47 -37.32 7.85
N LYS A 629 10.01 -37.90 6.76
CA LYS A 629 9.94 -39.36 6.53
C LYS A 629 10.77 -40.15 7.54
N SER A 630 11.90 -39.60 8.00
CA SER A 630 12.74 -40.25 9.02
C SER A 630 12.11 -40.29 10.42
N VAL A 631 11.15 -39.39 10.68
CA VAL A 631 10.43 -39.28 11.95
C VAL A 631 9.18 -40.18 12.00
N GLN A 632 8.64 -40.59 10.86
CA GLN A 632 7.48 -41.49 10.75
C GLN A 632 7.90 -42.92 10.38
N GLY A 633 8.63 -43.59 11.27
CA GLY A 633 8.95 -45.01 11.11
C GLY A 633 8.07 -45.89 11.98
N HIS A 634 7.14 -46.62 11.33
CA HIS A 634 6.39 -47.82 11.79
C HIS A 634 4.98 -47.61 12.37
N SER A 635 4.00 -47.41 11.47
CA SER A 635 2.77 -48.20 11.54
C SER A 635 2.21 -48.39 10.13
N ASN A 636 2.34 -49.60 9.59
CA ASN A 636 1.51 -50.06 8.49
C ASN A 636 0.12 -50.34 9.06
N ASN A 637 -0.91 -49.69 8.51
CA ASN A 637 -2.11 -50.40 8.10
C ASN A 637 -2.92 -49.56 7.11
N THR A 638 -3.15 -50.19 5.97
CA THR A 638 -4.15 -49.90 4.95
C THR A 638 -5.51 -49.57 5.56
N HIS A 639 -6.09 -48.43 5.18
CA HIS A 639 -7.52 -48.34 4.87
C HIS A 639 -7.82 -47.14 3.96
N ILE A 640 -8.29 -47.48 2.76
CA ILE A 640 -8.96 -46.61 1.79
C ILE A 640 -10.31 -46.20 2.37
N VAL A 641 -10.58 -44.91 2.61
CA VAL A 641 -11.95 -44.33 2.59
C VAL A 641 -11.94 -42.86 2.15
N LYS A 642 -12.41 -42.66 0.91
CA LYS A 642 -13.29 -41.62 0.34
C LYS A 642 -13.29 -40.19 0.92
N GLN A 643 -13.01 -39.26 0.00
CA GLN A 643 -13.43 -37.87 0.00
C GLN A 643 -14.95 -37.71 0.18
N GLN A 644 -15.37 -36.82 1.10
CA GLN A 644 -16.64 -36.11 1.01
C GLN A 644 -16.44 -34.63 1.38
N LYS A 645 -16.86 -33.77 0.45
CA LYS A 645 -17.03 -32.32 0.57
C LYS A 645 -18.16 -31.97 1.55
N LYS A 646 -17.99 -30.88 2.31
CA LYS A 646 -18.98 -29.94 2.92
C LYS A 646 -18.12 -28.76 3.40
N GLN A 647 -18.07 -27.56 2.81
CA GLN A 647 -19.08 -26.49 2.64
C GLN A 647 -19.95 -26.27 3.88
N ILE A 648 -20.09 -24.98 4.27
CA ILE A 648 -20.80 -24.40 5.44
C ILE A 648 -19.81 -24.16 6.61
N ASP A 649 -19.45 -22.95 7.08
CA ASP A 649 -20.15 -21.67 7.27
C ASP A 649 -19.25 -20.44 7.00
N GLN A 650 -19.79 -19.43 6.31
CA GLN A 650 -19.16 -18.12 6.03
C GLN A 650 -20.07 -16.95 6.49
N GLU A 651 -20.91 -17.16 7.50
CA GLU A 651 -21.94 -16.18 7.91
C GLU A 651 -21.67 -15.47 9.26
N GLU A 652 -20.53 -15.67 9.92
CA GLU A 652 -20.23 -15.00 11.21
C GLU A 652 -19.27 -13.80 11.14
N GLU A 653 -18.74 -13.43 9.96
CA GLU A 653 -17.80 -12.30 9.81
C GLU A 653 -18.43 -10.96 9.39
N VAL A 654 -19.74 -10.91 9.12
CA VAL A 654 -20.41 -9.67 8.65
C VAL A 654 -20.91 -8.76 9.79
N ASP A 655 -21.05 -9.28 11.01
CA ASP A 655 -21.64 -8.52 12.14
C ASP A 655 -20.62 -7.79 13.05
N LEU A 656 -19.31 -7.87 12.75
CA LEU A 656 -18.25 -7.22 13.52
C LEU A 656 -17.76 -5.88 12.94
N ILE A 657 -18.17 -5.52 11.72
CA ILE A 657 -17.73 -4.30 11.03
C ILE A 657 -18.64 -3.08 11.33
N SER A 658 -19.83 -3.29 11.90
CA SER A 658 -20.84 -2.23 12.10
C SER A 658 -20.75 -1.45 13.43
N LYS A 659 -19.68 -1.60 14.24
CA LYS A 659 -19.56 -0.96 15.57
C LYS A 659 -18.41 0.02 15.78
N LYS A 660 -17.72 0.48 14.73
CA LYS A 660 -16.55 1.38 14.85
C LYS A 660 -16.67 2.79 14.24
N ILE A 661 -17.89 3.32 14.03
CA ILE A 661 -18.09 4.68 13.45
C ILE A 661 -18.83 5.62 14.41
N LYS A 662 -18.61 5.49 15.72
CA LYS A 662 -18.99 6.55 16.66
C LYS A 662 -17.85 6.78 17.64
N ILE A 663 -17.30 7.99 17.55
CA ILE A 663 -16.20 8.61 18.32
C ILE A 663 -14.95 8.76 17.45
N ASP A 664 -14.93 9.82 16.64
CA ASP A 664 -13.78 10.70 16.40
C ASP A 664 -14.27 12.10 16.00
#